data_AF-A0A8S9GQ38-F1
#
_entry.id   AF-A0A8S9GQ38-F1
#
_cell.length_a   1.000
_cell.length_b   1.000
_cell.length_c   1.000
_cell.angle_alpha   90.00
_cell.angle_beta   90.00
_cell.angle_gamma   90.00
#
_symmetry.space_group_name_H-M   'P 1'
#
loop_
_entity.id
_entity.type
_entity.pdbx_description
1 polymer ?
#
loop_
_entity_poly.entity_id
_entity_poly.type
_entity_poly.pdbx_seq_one_letter_code
_entity_poly.pdbx_strand_id
1 'polypeptide(L)'
;MHGDDTSISLAKIWEKVLGVGILEAANKELYKPEDLAKEITTQAKHVKRIGFIGLGAMGFGMAAHLLKSNFSVRGYDVYKPTLVRFESVGGLAANSPADVTKDVDVLVIMVTNEVQAEDVLYGHLGAVEAIPSGTTVVLASTVSPAFVSQLERRLENEGKDLKLVDAPVSGGVKRAAMGELTIMASGTEDALKSAGMVLSALSEKLYVIRGGCGAGSGVKMVNQLLAGVHIASAAEAMAFGARLGLNTRKLFNVISNCGGTSWMFENRVPHMLDNDYTPYSALDIFVKDLGIVTRDGSSRKVPLHISTVAHQLFLAGSAAGWGRIDDAGVVKVYETLGGVKVEGRLPVLKKQDVLKSLPSEWPFDPTEDIHRLNMGKSKTLVVLDDDPTGTQTVHDVEVLTEWSVESISEQLRKKPACFFILTNSRSLSSEKASALIKDICTNLCAASKESGNADYTIVLRGDSTLRGHFPQASLEADAAVSVLGEMDAWIICPFFLQGGRYTIDDVHYVADSDRLVPAGETEFAKDASFGYKSSNLREWVEEKTAGAVPANSVESISIQLLRTGGPDAVCEFLCSLKKGSACIVNAASDRDMAVFAAGMIQAEQKGKSFLCRTAASFVSARIGIIPKDLVLPKDFASDKESCGALIVVGSYVPKTTKQVEELQSQHKQKLRSIEISVEKVALKSSEVRAAEIRRAVEMADAFLRAGRETLIMSSRELITGKTSSESLDINSKVSSALVEVVSQITTRPRYILAKGGITSSDTATKALKARRALVIGQALAGVPVWKLGPESRHPGVPYVVFPGNVGSSTALAEVVKSWSVVAGRSTKELLLNAENGGYAIGAFNVYNLEGIEAVVEAAEEENSPAILQVHPGAFKQGGIPLVSCCISAAEQARVPISVHFDHGTTKHELLEALELGFDSVMVDGSHLSFTENVSYTKTITELARSKNIMVEAELGRLSGTEDGLTVEDYEAKLTNVHQAQEFMETGIDALAVCIGNVHGKYPESGPNLKLDLLKELHNLSSKKGVVLVLHGASGLPEKLIKECIENGVRKFNVNTEVRKAYMDALTSEKKTDLVDLMSATKTAMKAVIADKIRLFGSAGKA
;
A
#
# COMPACT_ATOMS: atom_id res chain seq x y z
N MET A 1 -51.94 -38.55 -83.80
CA MET A 1 -50.52 -38.24 -83.56
C MET A 1 -50.43 -36.75 -83.30
N HIS A 2 -49.95 -36.19 -82.20
CA HIS A 2 -49.57 -36.64 -80.86
C HIS A 2 -49.99 -35.48 -79.94
N GLY A 3 -50.64 -35.77 -78.81
CA GLY A 3 -50.78 -34.78 -77.74
C GLY A 3 -49.51 -34.76 -76.90
N ASP A 4 -49.14 -33.59 -76.40
CA ASP A 4 -48.87 -33.43 -74.97
C ASP A 4 -48.79 -31.94 -74.58
N ASP A 5 -49.40 -31.70 -73.43
CA ASP A 5 -49.65 -30.46 -72.70
C ASP A 5 -48.43 -30.12 -71.82
N THR A 6 -47.93 -28.88 -71.77
CA THR A 6 -47.04 -28.44 -70.67
C THR A 6 -46.90 -26.90 -70.55
N SER A 7 -47.79 -26.28 -69.78
CA SER A 7 -47.48 -24.99 -69.13
C SER A 7 -46.64 -25.24 -67.87
N ILE A 8 -45.33 -25.02 -67.93
CA ILE A 8 -44.45 -25.13 -66.76
C ILE A 8 -44.63 -23.87 -65.89
N SER A 9 -45.04 -24.03 -64.63
CA SER A 9 -45.25 -22.89 -63.72
C SER A 9 -43.94 -22.13 -63.42
N LEU A 10 -44.04 -20.81 -63.23
CA LEU A 10 -42.91 -19.95 -62.80
C LEU A 10 -42.20 -20.49 -61.56
N ALA A 11 -42.94 -21.10 -60.64
CA ALA A 11 -42.38 -21.79 -59.49
C ALA A 11 -41.42 -22.91 -59.91
N LYS A 12 -41.80 -23.83 -60.81
CA LYS A 12 -40.91 -24.90 -61.30
C LYS A 12 -39.68 -24.37 -62.04
N ILE A 13 -39.80 -23.22 -62.71
CA ILE A 13 -38.64 -22.55 -63.34
C ILE A 13 -37.69 -22.04 -62.26
N TRP A 14 -38.20 -21.39 -61.22
CA TRP A 14 -37.40 -20.93 -60.09
C TRP A 14 -36.80 -22.08 -59.28
N GLU A 15 -37.52 -23.19 -59.10
CA GLU A 15 -36.96 -24.40 -58.48
C GLU A 15 -35.76 -24.92 -59.28
N LYS A 16 -35.84 -24.91 -60.61
CA LYS A 16 -34.75 -25.32 -61.50
C LYS A 16 -33.57 -24.35 -61.52
N VAL A 17 -33.82 -23.04 -61.45
CA VAL A 17 -32.79 -21.98 -61.50
C VAL A 17 -32.07 -21.82 -60.16
N LEU A 18 -32.83 -21.86 -59.06
CA LEU A 18 -32.33 -21.63 -57.71
C LEU A 18 -31.95 -22.93 -56.99
N GLY A 19 -32.37 -24.09 -57.50
CA GLY A 19 -32.11 -25.39 -56.89
C GLY A 19 -32.84 -25.61 -55.56
N VAL A 20 -33.99 -24.96 -55.37
CA VAL A 20 -34.78 -25.00 -54.12
C VAL A 20 -36.16 -25.53 -54.42
N GLY A 21 -36.65 -26.54 -53.69
CA GLY A 21 -38.01 -27.09 -53.85
C GLY A 21 -39.08 -26.21 -53.20
N ILE A 22 -39.42 -25.09 -53.84
CA ILE A 22 -40.40 -24.09 -53.35
C ILE A 22 -41.79 -24.70 -53.17
N LEU A 23 -42.27 -25.49 -54.14
CA LEU A 23 -43.58 -26.15 -54.11
C LEU A 23 -43.60 -27.29 -53.10
N GLU A 24 -42.48 -27.99 -52.93
CA GLU A 24 -42.34 -29.05 -51.93
C GLU A 24 -42.32 -28.48 -50.51
N ALA A 25 -41.63 -27.35 -50.30
CA ALA A 25 -41.60 -26.65 -49.01
C ALA A 25 -42.98 -26.06 -48.65
N ALA A 26 -43.71 -25.51 -49.63
CA ALA A 26 -45.04 -24.93 -49.42
C ALA A 26 -46.13 -25.98 -49.11
N ASN A 27 -45.96 -27.22 -49.58
CA ASN A 27 -46.92 -28.32 -49.38
C ASN A 27 -46.50 -29.31 -48.28
N LYS A 28 -45.39 -29.08 -47.58
CA LYS A 28 -44.96 -29.94 -46.47
C LYS A 28 -45.91 -29.81 -45.28
N GLU A 29 -46.38 -30.94 -44.76
CA GLU A 29 -47.18 -30.98 -43.54
C GLU A 29 -46.46 -30.29 -42.37
N LEU A 30 -47.18 -29.41 -41.69
CA LEU A 30 -46.72 -28.78 -40.45
C LEU A 30 -46.60 -29.86 -39.36
N TYR A 31 -45.43 -29.96 -38.75
CA TYR A 31 -45.18 -30.84 -37.60
C TYR A 31 -44.41 -30.08 -36.53
N LYS A 32 -44.51 -30.56 -35.29
CA LYS A 32 -43.70 -30.07 -34.16
C LYS A 32 -42.46 -30.96 -33.99
N PRO A 33 -41.24 -30.44 -34.18
CA PRO A 33 -40.02 -31.25 -34.09
C PRO A 33 -39.80 -31.91 -32.72
N GLU A 34 -40.31 -31.32 -31.63
CA GLU A 34 -40.23 -31.86 -30.27
C GLU A 34 -41.16 -33.07 -30.07
N ASP A 35 -42.34 -33.06 -30.69
CA ASP A 35 -43.29 -34.17 -30.59
C ASP A 35 -42.77 -35.38 -31.38
N LEU A 36 -42.16 -35.13 -32.55
CA LEU A 36 -41.46 -36.17 -33.33
C LEU A 36 -40.26 -36.73 -32.56
N ALA A 37 -39.53 -35.88 -31.82
CA ALA A 37 -38.44 -36.33 -30.95
C ALA A 37 -38.96 -37.29 -29.87
N LYS A 38 -40.06 -36.95 -29.19
CA LYS A 38 -40.69 -37.83 -28.18
C LYS A 38 -41.13 -39.17 -28.77
N GLU A 39 -41.73 -39.16 -29.95
CA GLU A 39 -42.15 -40.39 -30.64
C GLU A 39 -40.95 -41.31 -30.91
N ILE A 40 -39.89 -40.75 -31.49
CA ILE A 40 -38.65 -41.50 -31.79
C ILE A 40 -37.98 -42.03 -30.53
N THR A 41 -37.90 -41.23 -29.46
CA THR A 41 -37.32 -41.65 -28.19
C THR A 41 -38.15 -42.75 -27.51
N THR A 42 -39.48 -42.71 -27.63
CA THR A 42 -40.36 -43.76 -27.08
C THR A 42 -40.20 -45.09 -27.83
N GLN A 43 -39.91 -45.02 -29.14
CA GLN A 43 -39.66 -46.18 -30.00
C GLN A 43 -38.17 -46.55 -30.09
N ALA A 44 -37.31 -46.00 -29.22
CA ALA A 44 -35.88 -46.18 -29.32
C ALA A 44 -35.44 -47.61 -28.98
N LYS A 45 -34.41 -48.10 -29.67
CA LYS A 45 -33.79 -49.39 -29.37
C LYS A 45 -32.98 -49.30 -28.08
N HIS A 46 -32.92 -50.40 -27.33
CA HIS A 46 -32.13 -50.43 -26.10
C HIS A 46 -30.63 -50.35 -26.43
N VAL A 47 -29.98 -49.27 -25.99
CA VAL A 47 -28.53 -49.03 -26.16
C VAL A 47 -27.85 -49.14 -24.80
N LYS A 48 -26.69 -49.82 -24.73
CA LYS A 48 -25.94 -49.93 -23.46
C LYS A 48 -24.46 -49.54 -23.60
N ARG A 49 -23.87 -49.68 -24.80
CA ARG A 49 -22.44 -49.48 -25.04
C ARG A 49 -22.21 -48.33 -26.01
N ILE A 50 -21.53 -47.29 -25.55
CA ILE A 50 -21.28 -46.06 -26.30
C ILE A 50 -19.78 -45.89 -26.51
N GLY A 51 -19.37 -45.70 -27.75
CA GLY A 51 -18.08 -45.13 -28.09
C GLY A 51 -18.15 -43.62 -28.13
N PHE A 52 -17.17 -42.91 -27.57
CA PHE A 52 -17.12 -41.46 -27.55
C PHE A 52 -15.76 -40.96 -28.01
N ILE A 53 -15.71 -40.21 -29.11
CA ILE A 53 -14.48 -39.64 -29.67
C ILE A 53 -14.55 -38.12 -29.58
N GLY A 54 -13.53 -37.54 -28.94
CA GLY A 54 -13.41 -36.11 -28.68
C GLY A 54 -13.90 -35.75 -27.28
N LEU A 55 -13.04 -35.90 -26.28
CA LEU A 55 -13.31 -35.56 -24.88
C LEU A 55 -12.86 -34.13 -24.53
N GLY A 56 -12.89 -33.21 -25.50
CA GLY A 56 -12.61 -31.80 -25.28
C GLY A 56 -13.59 -31.12 -24.30
N ALA A 57 -13.58 -29.78 -24.26
CA ALA A 57 -14.33 -29.01 -23.26
C ALA A 57 -15.82 -29.43 -23.12
N MET A 58 -16.55 -29.57 -24.23
CA MET A 58 -17.95 -30.06 -24.21
C MET A 58 -18.03 -31.59 -24.18
N GLY A 59 -17.20 -32.28 -24.97
CA GLY A 59 -17.26 -33.73 -25.12
C GLY A 59 -17.02 -34.49 -23.82
N PHE A 60 -16.10 -34.01 -22.95
CA PHE A 60 -15.91 -34.58 -21.62
C PHE A 60 -17.19 -34.52 -20.78
N GLY A 61 -17.89 -33.37 -20.78
CA GLY A 61 -19.14 -33.19 -20.05
C GLY A 61 -20.22 -34.15 -20.53
N MET A 62 -20.36 -34.29 -21.85
CA MET A 62 -21.31 -35.22 -22.48
C MET A 62 -21.00 -36.68 -22.11
N ALA A 63 -19.75 -37.12 -22.27
CA ALA A 63 -19.34 -38.49 -21.98
C ALA A 63 -19.49 -38.83 -20.49
N ALA A 64 -19.10 -37.90 -19.61
CA ALA A 64 -19.27 -38.08 -18.17
C ALA A 64 -20.75 -38.10 -17.75
N HIS A 65 -21.62 -37.34 -18.41
CA HIS A 65 -23.05 -37.39 -18.16
C HIS A 65 -23.66 -38.73 -18.59
N LEU A 66 -23.26 -39.26 -19.75
CA LEU A 66 -23.71 -40.59 -20.20
C LEU A 66 -23.35 -41.70 -19.20
N LEU A 67 -22.17 -41.65 -18.57
CA LEU A 67 -21.81 -42.57 -17.49
C LEU A 67 -22.78 -42.48 -16.30
N LYS A 68 -23.16 -41.27 -15.90
CA LYS A 68 -24.15 -41.04 -14.83
C LYS A 68 -25.55 -41.55 -15.20
N SER A 69 -25.88 -41.54 -16.49
CA SER A 69 -27.14 -42.04 -17.04
C SER A 69 -27.12 -43.55 -17.29
N ASN A 70 -26.21 -44.30 -16.65
CA ASN A 70 -26.07 -45.76 -16.69
C ASN A 70 -25.65 -46.36 -18.05
N PHE A 71 -25.01 -45.57 -18.92
CA PHE A 71 -24.37 -46.10 -20.13
C PHE A 71 -22.92 -46.54 -19.84
N SER A 72 -22.46 -47.58 -20.54
CA SER A 72 -21.03 -47.93 -20.58
C SER A 72 -20.35 -47.12 -21.67
N VAL A 73 -19.45 -46.20 -21.31
CA VAL A 73 -18.81 -45.28 -22.26
C VAL A 73 -17.33 -45.59 -22.39
N ARG A 74 -16.88 -45.88 -23.62
CA ARG A 74 -15.46 -45.97 -23.99
C ARG A 74 -15.06 -44.70 -24.74
N GLY A 75 -14.06 -43.98 -24.21
CA GLY A 75 -13.68 -42.65 -24.67
C GLY A 75 -12.29 -42.57 -25.29
N TYR A 76 -12.10 -41.72 -26.30
CA TYR A 76 -10.80 -41.35 -26.86
C TYR A 76 -10.68 -39.85 -27.09
N ASP A 77 -9.49 -39.32 -26.83
CA ASP A 77 -9.07 -37.97 -27.16
C ASP A 77 -7.56 -37.97 -27.46
N VAL A 78 -7.13 -37.09 -28.37
CA VAL A 78 -5.72 -36.93 -28.71
C VAL A 78 -4.91 -36.37 -27.54
N TYR A 79 -5.55 -35.63 -26.62
CA TYR A 79 -4.92 -35.06 -25.43
C TYR A 79 -4.97 -36.04 -24.26
N LYS A 80 -3.84 -36.73 -24.03
CA LYS A 80 -3.71 -37.80 -23.02
C LYS A 80 -4.20 -37.43 -21.60
N PRO A 81 -3.95 -36.22 -21.05
CA PRO A 81 -4.44 -35.87 -19.72
C PRO A 81 -5.97 -35.93 -19.57
N THR A 82 -6.72 -35.69 -20.64
CA THR A 82 -8.18 -35.82 -20.63
C THR A 82 -8.62 -37.27 -20.44
N LEU A 83 -7.89 -38.24 -21.00
CA LEU A 83 -8.19 -39.66 -20.84
C LEU A 83 -8.03 -40.11 -19.39
N VAL A 84 -6.94 -39.70 -18.73
CA VAL A 84 -6.72 -39.96 -17.30
C VAL A 84 -7.86 -39.38 -16.46
N ARG A 85 -8.29 -38.15 -16.78
CA ARG A 85 -9.43 -37.52 -16.12
C ARG A 85 -10.73 -38.30 -16.38
N PHE A 86 -10.93 -38.86 -17.57
CA PHE A 86 -12.12 -39.63 -17.92
C PHE A 86 -12.17 -40.97 -17.19
N GLU A 87 -11.03 -41.65 -17.04
CA GLU A 87 -10.92 -42.87 -16.22
C GLU A 87 -11.26 -42.60 -14.76
N SER A 88 -10.83 -41.46 -14.21
CA SER A 88 -11.12 -41.08 -12.82
C SER A 88 -12.61 -40.92 -12.50
N VAL A 89 -13.46 -40.70 -13.52
CA VAL A 89 -14.92 -40.60 -13.38
C VAL A 89 -15.65 -41.89 -13.79
N GLY A 90 -14.92 -42.99 -13.97
CA GLY A 90 -15.47 -44.32 -14.28
C GLY A 90 -15.61 -44.65 -15.76
N GLY A 91 -15.07 -43.82 -16.65
CA GLY A 91 -15.03 -44.10 -18.09
C GLY A 91 -13.93 -45.09 -18.49
N LEU A 92 -14.10 -45.77 -19.62
CA LEU A 92 -13.06 -46.64 -20.18
C LEU A 92 -12.24 -45.86 -21.21
N ALA A 93 -10.95 -45.60 -20.97
CA ALA A 93 -10.10 -44.96 -21.98
C ALA A 93 -9.66 -45.96 -23.06
N ALA A 94 -9.68 -45.52 -24.32
CA ALA A 94 -9.16 -46.25 -25.47
C ALA A 94 -7.85 -45.64 -25.96
N ASN A 95 -7.06 -46.41 -26.71
CA ASN A 95 -5.77 -45.95 -27.23
C ASN A 95 -5.82 -45.33 -28.62
N SER A 96 -6.90 -45.56 -29.38
CA SER A 96 -7.13 -45.03 -30.73
C SER A 96 -8.62 -44.93 -31.06
N PRO A 97 -9.02 -44.20 -32.13
CA PRO A 97 -10.40 -44.20 -32.62
C PRO A 97 -10.96 -45.60 -32.93
N ALA A 98 -10.18 -46.48 -33.57
CA ALA A 98 -10.56 -47.87 -33.82
C ALA A 98 -10.77 -48.70 -32.53
N ASP A 99 -10.05 -48.39 -31.46
CA ASP A 99 -10.16 -49.09 -30.18
C ASP A 99 -11.45 -48.70 -29.42
N VAL A 100 -11.92 -47.45 -29.62
CA VAL A 100 -13.22 -46.98 -29.10
C VAL A 100 -14.38 -47.81 -29.64
N THR A 101 -14.34 -48.20 -30.90
CA THR A 101 -15.48 -48.81 -31.59
C THR A 101 -15.65 -50.31 -31.31
N LYS A 102 -14.73 -50.97 -30.60
CA LYS A 102 -14.87 -52.39 -30.27
C LYS A 102 -16.08 -52.60 -29.35
N ASP A 103 -17.08 -53.32 -29.85
CA ASP A 103 -18.32 -53.69 -29.14
C ASP A 103 -19.23 -52.52 -28.74
N VAL A 104 -19.36 -51.49 -29.60
CA VAL A 104 -20.27 -50.35 -29.35
C VAL A 104 -21.55 -50.44 -30.17
N ASP A 105 -22.67 -49.96 -29.61
CA ASP A 105 -23.96 -49.85 -30.30
C ASP A 105 -24.09 -48.47 -30.99
N VAL A 106 -23.56 -47.43 -30.33
CA VAL A 106 -23.57 -46.04 -30.79
C VAL A 106 -22.17 -45.43 -30.66
N LEU A 107 -21.70 -44.74 -31.70
CA LEU A 107 -20.46 -43.97 -31.69
C LEU A 107 -20.77 -42.47 -31.75
N VAL A 108 -20.42 -41.72 -30.71
CA VAL A 108 -20.57 -40.26 -30.68
C VAL A 108 -19.25 -39.58 -31.06
N ILE A 109 -19.30 -38.64 -32.00
CA ILE A 109 -18.15 -37.86 -32.47
C ILE A 109 -18.36 -36.38 -32.14
N MET A 110 -17.54 -35.85 -31.24
CA MET A 110 -17.57 -34.47 -30.77
C MET A 110 -16.18 -33.82 -30.88
N VAL A 111 -15.82 -33.45 -32.11
CA VAL A 111 -14.53 -32.84 -32.48
C VAL A 111 -14.73 -31.42 -33.02
N THR A 112 -13.63 -30.73 -33.33
CA THR A 112 -13.68 -29.29 -33.63
C THR A 112 -14.21 -29.00 -35.03
N ASN A 113 -13.80 -29.77 -36.04
CA ASN A 113 -14.07 -29.47 -37.45
C ASN A 113 -14.18 -30.74 -38.33
N GLU A 114 -14.54 -30.54 -39.61
CA GLU A 114 -14.71 -31.59 -40.61
C GLU A 114 -13.45 -32.44 -40.82
N VAL A 115 -12.27 -31.82 -40.82
CA VAL A 115 -10.98 -32.54 -41.00
C VAL A 115 -10.73 -33.50 -39.85
N GLN A 116 -11.02 -33.10 -38.61
CA GLN A 116 -10.90 -33.97 -37.45
C GLN A 116 -11.96 -35.07 -37.47
N ALA A 117 -13.20 -34.78 -37.89
CA ALA A 117 -14.25 -35.79 -38.00
C ALA A 117 -13.89 -36.86 -39.05
N GLU A 118 -13.29 -36.43 -40.15
CA GLU A 118 -12.77 -37.29 -41.19
C GLU A 118 -11.59 -38.15 -40.70
N ASP A 119 -10.61 -37.54 -40.02
CA ASP A 119 -9.43 -38.23 -39.50
C ASP A 119 -9.78 -39.29 -38.43
N VAL A 120 -10.73 -39.00 -37.53
CA VAL A 120 -11.11 -40.00 -36.51
C VAL A 120 -11.90 -41.17 -37.11
N LEU A 121 -12.57 -40.97 -38.24
CA LEU A 121 -13.31 -42.03 -38.93
C LEU A 121 -12.41 -42.85 -39.87
N TYR A 122 -11.58 -42.17 -40.67
CA TYR A 122 -10.86 -42.75 -41.81
C TYR A 122 -9.34 -42.56 -41.78
N GLY A 123 -8.80 -41.84 -40.80
CA GLY A 123 -7.36 -41.65 -40.63
C GLY A 123 -6.63 -42.89 -40.12
N HIS A 124 -5.39 -42.72 -39.67
CA HIS A 124 -4.61 -43.83 -39.15
C HIS A 124 -5.24 -44.41 -37.87
N LEU A 125 -5.58 -45.70 -37.87
CA LEU A 125 -6.36 -46.35 -36.81
C LEU A 125 -7.75 -45.71 -36.63
N GLY A 126 -8.37 -45.29 -37.74
CA GLY A 126 -9.69 -44.69 -37.79
C GLY A 126 -10.81 -45.65 -37.35
N ALA A 127 -11.89 -45.08 -36.82
CA ALA A 127 -13.01 -45.82 -36.27
C ALA A 127 -13.66 -46.79 -37.27
N VAL A 128 -13.78 -46.41 -38.56
CA VAL A 128 -14.51 -47.20 -39.57
C VAL A 128 -13.84 -48.56 -39.84
N GLU A 129 -12.53 -48.68 -39.66
CA GLU A 129 -11.82 -49.95 -39.86
C GLU A 129 -12.34 -51.04 -38.91
N ALA A 130 -12.52 -50.69 -37.63
CA ALA A 130 -12.89 -51.61 -36.55
C ALA A 130 -14.36 -51.50 -36.09
N ILE A 131 -15.18 -50.65 -36.72
CA ILE A 131 -16.57 -50.45 -36.32
C ILE A 131 -17.44 -51.69 -36.64
N PRO A 132 -18.27 -52.16 -35.68
CA PRO A 132 -19.20 -53.28 -35.91
C PRO A 132 -20.28 -52.92 -36.95
N SER A 133 -20.75 -53.95 -37.67
CA SER A 133 -21.87 -53.80 -38.59
C SER A 133 -23.15 -53.36 -37.87
N GLY A 134 -23.94 -52.46 -38.45
CA GLY A 134 -25.19 -51.94 -37.86
C GLY A 134 -25.01 -50.81 -36.83
N THR A 135 -23.77 -50.39 -36.54
CA THR A 135 -23.48 -49.32 -35.57
C THR A 135 -24.04 -47.97 -36.03
N THR A 136 -24.59 -47.20 -35.09
CA THR A 136 -25.06 -45.83 -35.37
C THR A 136 -24.01 -44.79 -34.97
N VAL A 137 -23.55 -44.00 -35.94
CA VAL A 137 -22.64 -42.88 -35.75
C VAL A 137 -23.46 -41.60 -35.52
N VAL A 138 -23.21 -40.93 -34.40
CA VAL A 138 -23.80 -39.64 -34.05
C VAL A 138 -22.75 -38.56 -34.20
N LEU A 139 -22.88 -37.72 -35.22
CA LEU A 139 -22.01 -36.59 -35.43
C LEU A 139 -22.56 -35.38 -34.67
N ALA A 140 -21.96 -35.07 -33.52
CA ALA A 140 -22.38 -33.97 -32.65
C ALA A 140 -21.64 -32.65 -32.93
N SER A 141 -20.65 -32.70 -33.83
CA SER A 141 -19.76 -31.60 -34.16
C SER A 141 -20.44 -30.56 -35.06
N THR A 142 -20.04 -29.29 -34.96
CA THR A 142 -20.53 -28.27 -35.91
C THR A 142 -19.71 -28.33 -37.20
N VAL A 143 -20.35 -28.79 -38.27
CA VAL A 143 -19.80 -29.02 -39.62
C VAL A 143 -20.77 -28.49 -40.69
N SER A 144 -20.35 -28.43 -41.96
CA SER A 144 -21.24 -28.04 -43.05
C SER A 144 -22.26 -29.13 -43.38
N PRO A 145 -23.51 -28.75 -43.77
CA PRO A 145 -24.51 -29.72 -44.23
C PRO A 145 -24.01 -30.61 -45.39
N ALA A 146 -23.23 -30.04 -46.30
CA ALA A 146 -22.66 -30.76 -47.43
C ALA A 146 -21.68 -31.86 -47.00
N PHE A 147 -20.85 -31.62 -45.98
CA PHE A 147 -19.96 -32.63 -45.42
C PHE A 147 -20.76 -33.80 -44.83
N VAL A 148 -21.82 -33.51 -44.06
CA VAL A 148 -22.65 -34.57 -43.47
C VAL A 148 -23.31 -35.44 -44.54
N SER A 149 -23.88 -34.85 -45.59
CA SER A 149 -24.49 -35.61 -46.68
C SER A 149 -23.47 -36.43 -47.48
N GLN A 150 -22.22 -35.97 -47.58
CA GLN A 150 -21.13 -36.76 -48.20
C GLN A 150 -20.70 -37.91 -47.30
N LEU A 151 -20.64 -37.67 -45.99
CA LEU A 151 -20.28 -38.69 -45.00
C LEU A 151 -21.33 -39.79 -44.92
N GLU A 152 -22.61 -39.47 -45.00
CA GLU A 152 -23.72 -40.44 -45.06
C GLU A 152 -23.50 -41.43 -46.21
N ARG A 153 -23.33 -40.93 -47.44
CA ARG A 153 -23.08 -41.78 -48.62
C ARG A 153 -21.82 -42.62 -48.49
N ARG A 154 -20.78 -42.07 -47.84
CA ARG A 154 -19.52 -42.79 -47.67
C ARG A 154 -19.67 -43.95 -46.69
N LEU A 155 -20.36 -43.72 -45.56
CA LEU A 155 -20.66 -44.77 -44.58
C LEU A 155 -21.57 -45.86 -45.16
N GLU A 156 -22.53 -45.49 -46.01
CA GLU A 156 -23.39 -46.45 -46.75
C GLU A 156 -22.56 -47.37 -47.67
N ASN A 157 -21.52 -46.82 -48.31
CA ASN A 157 -20.66 -47.57 -49.23
C ASN A 157 -19.66 -48.52 -48.54
N GLU A 158 -19.55 -48.52 -47.21
CA GLU A 158 -18.67 -49.43 -46.47
C GLU A 158 -19.17 -50.88 -46.44
N GLY A 159 -20.43 -51.13 -46.81
CA GLY A 159 -21.03 -52.47 -46.79
C GLY A 159 -21.24 -53.06 -45.38
N LYS A 160 -21.20 -52.21 -44.34
CA LYS A 160 -21.32 -52.58 -42.92
C LYS A 160 -22.65 -52.14 -42.27
N ASP A 161 -23.69 -51.80 -43.06
CA ASP A 161 -24.99 -51.28 -42.56
C ASP A 161 -24.84 -50.14 -41.53
N LEU A 162 -23.88 -49.24 -41.76
CA LEU A 162 -23.60 -48.14 -40.83
C LEU A 162 -24.63 -47.03 -41.00
N LYS A 163 -25.05 -46.47 -39.86
CA LYS A 163 -26.11 -45.44 -39.80
C LYS A 163 -25.52 -44.13 -39.35
N LEU A 164 -26.00 -43.01 -39.89
CA LEU A 164 -25.57 -41.67 -39.49
C LEU A 164 -26.74 -40.89 -38.89
N VAL A 165 -26.47 -40.22 -37.78
CA VAL A 165 -27.31 -39.18 -37.20
C VAL A 165 -26.51 -37.89 -37.16
N ASP A 166 -27.02 -36.87 -37.85
CA ASP A 166 -26.56 -35.48 -37.80
C ASP A 166 -27.15 -34.82 -36.56
N ALA A 167 -26.37 -34.60 -35.50
CA ALA A 167 -26.88 -34.13 -34.20
C ALA A 167 -26.04 -33.00 -33.58
N PRO A 168 -25.81 -31.88 -34.30
CA PRO A 168 -25.10 -30.74 -33.73
C PRO A 168 -25.78 -30.22 -32.46
N VAL A 169 -24.95 -29.72 -31.54
CA VAL A 169 -25.38 -29.36 -30.19
C VAL A 169 -25.25 -27.86 -29.90
N SER A 170 -26.07 -27.37 -28.96
CA SER A 170 -26.01 -26.02 -28.39
C SER A 170 -26.20 -26.05 -26.87
N GLY A 171 -25.59 -25.11 -26.15
CA GLY A 171 -25.73 -24.99 -24.68
C GLY A 171 -24.42 -24.88 -23.89
N GLY A 172 -23.26 -25.11 -24.52
CA GLY A 172 -21.94 -24.92 -23.90
C GLY A 172 -21.56 -26.00 -22.86
N VAL A 173 -20.39 -25.83 -22.26
CA VAL A 173 -19.73 -26.83 -21.38
C VAL A 173 -20.57 -27.18 -20.14
N LYS A 174 -21.17 -26.17 -19.49
CA LYS A 174 -21.94 -26.37 -18.26
C LYS A 174 -23.17 -27.23 -18.51
N ARG A 175 -23.96 -26.91 -19.55
CA ARG A 175 -25.16 -27.68 -19.92
C ARG A 175 -24.81 -29.08 -20.43
N ALA A 176 -23.68 -29.23 -21.14
CA ALA A 176 -23.16 -30.54 -21.54
C ALA A 176 -22.95 -31.49 -20.35
N ALA A 177 -22.34 -31.00 -19.26
CA ALA A 177 -22.09 -31.81 -18.07
C ALA A 177 -23.36 -32.18 -17.30
N MET A 178 -24.44 -31.41 -17.48
CA MET A 178 -25.75 -31.63 -16.84
C MET A 178 -26.71 -32.45 -17.71
N GLY A 179 -26.35 -32.76 -18.96
CA GLY A 179 -27.26 -33.43 -19.90
C GLY A 179 -28.37 -32.51 -20.42
N GLU A 180 -28.19 -31.20 -20.32
CA GLU A 180 -29.22 -30.20 -20.61
C GLU A 180 -28.99 -29.53 -21.97
N LEU A 181 -28.35 -30.19 -22.93
CA LEU A 181 -28.07 -29.55 -24.23
C LEU A 181 -29.36 -29.36 -25.04
N THR A 182 -29.29 -28.45 -26.00
CA THR A 182 -30.21 -28.43 -27.14
C THR A 182 -29.56 -29.19 -28.29
N ILE A 183 -30.23 -30.23 -28.78
CA ILE A 183 -29.74 -31.06 -29.88
C ILE A 183 -30.68 -30.93 -31.08
N MET A 184 -30.11 -30.68 -32.27
CA MET A 184 -30.84 -30.56 -33.53
C MET A 184 -30.53 -31.79 -34.38
N ALA A 185 -31.28 -32.87 -34.19
CA ALA A 185 -31.01 -34.17 -34.79
C ALA A 185 -31.71 -34.35 -36.15
N SER A 186 -31.03 -34.94 -37.13
CA SER A 186 -31.62 -35.42 -38.37
C SER A 186 -30.93 -36.69 -38.87
N GLY A 187 -31.62 -37.48 -39.68
CA GLY A 187 -31.15 -38.76 -40.19
C GLY A 187 -32.31 -39.63 -40.64
N THR A 188 -32.03 -40.89 -41.00
CA THR A 188 -33.09 -41.87 -41.27
C THR A 188 -33.84 -42.22 -39.98
N GLU A 189 -35.10 -42.63 -40.10
CA GLU A 189 -35.92 -42.98 -38.94
C GLU A 189 -35.30 -44.13 -38.13
N ASP A 190 -34.69 -45.11 -38.79
CA ASP A 190 -34.00 -46.21 -38.13
C ASP A 190 -32.73 -45.75 -37.39
N ALA A 191 -31.94 -44.84 -37.98
CA ALA A 191 -30.78 -44.25 -37.30
C ALA A 191 -31.18 -43.45 -36.06
N LEU A 192 -32.24 -42.63 -36.17
CA LEU A 192 -32.76 -41.83 -35.07
C LEU A 192 -33.32 -42.70 -33.94
N LYS A 193 -34.03 -43.80 -34.25
CA LYS A 193 -34.49 -44.78 -33.26
C LYS A 193 -33.33 -45.51 -32.57
N SER A 194 -32.27 -45.82 -33.30
CA SER A 194 -31.06 -46.44 -32.72
C SER A 194 -30.29 -45.50 -31.79
N ALA A 195 -30.29 -44.19 -32.03
CA ALA A 195 -29.60 -43.21 -31.19
C ALA A 195 -30.49 -42.52 -30.14
N GLY A 196 -31.82 -42.70 -30.20
CA GLY A 196 -32.80 -41.91 -29.46
C GLY A 196 -32.59 -41.83 -27.94
N MET A 197 -32.20 -42.94 -27.30
CA MET A 197 -31.89 -42.95 -25.86
C MET A 197 -30.66 -42.10 -25.52
N VAL A 198 -29.62 -42.14 -26.37
CA VAL A 198 -28.38 -41.38 -26.18
C VAL A 198 -28.64 -39.89 -26.39
N LEU A 199 -29.37 -39.53 -27.45
CA LEU A 199 -29.75 -38.15 -27.74
C LEU A 199 -30.60 -37.55 -26.61
N SER A 200 -31.58 -38.31 -26.11
CA SER A 200 -32.42 -37.88 -24.99
C SER A 200 -31.64 -37.74 -23.69
N ALA A 201 -30.67 -38.61 -23.41
CA ALA A 201 -29.85 -38.50 -22.20
C ALA A 201 -28.91 -37.28 -22.22
N LEU A 202 -28.58 -36.76 -23.39
CA LEU A 202 -27.69 -35.62 -23.55
C LEU A 202 -28.43 -34.28 -23.66
N SER A 203 -29.76 -34.29 -23.75
CA SER A 203 -30.54 -33.09 -24.06
C SER A 203 -31.70 -32.81 -23.09
N GLU A 204 -31.87 -31.53 -22.79
CA GLU A 204 -33.12 -30.99 -22.25
C GLU A 204 -34.12 -30.73 -23.39
N LYS A 205 -33.60 -30.28 -24.54
CA LYS A 205 -34.39 -29.97 -25.74
C LYS A 205 -33.85 -30.75 -26.93
N LEU A 206 -34.62 -31.74 -27.39
CA LEU A 206 -34.33 -32.51 -28.59
C LEU A 206 -35.28 -32.10 -29.72
N TYR A 207 -34.71 -31.63 -30.83
CA TYR A 207 -35.45 -31.30 -32.05
C TYR A 207 -35.10 -32.30 -33.14
N VAL A 208 -36.09 -33.02 -33.68
CA VAL A 208 -35.87 -33.88 -34.85
C VAL A 208 -36.31 -33.16 -36.12
N ILE A 209 -35.34 -32.88 -36.99
CA ILE A 209 -35.52 -32.11 -38.22
C ILE A 209 -35.66 -33.05 -39.41
N ARG A 210 -36.82 -33.01 -40.08
CA ARG A 210 -37.06 -33.72 -41.35
C ARG A 210 -36.19 -33.13 -42.46
N GLY A 211 -35.67 -33.99 -43.33
CA GLY A 211 -34.81 -33.59 -44.47
C GLY A 211 -33.55 -34.43 -44.65
N GLY A 212 -33.37 -35.53 -43.89
CA GLY A 212 -32.20 -36.39 -43.96
C GLY A 212 -30.97 -35.79 -43.27
N CYS A 213 -29.82 -36.44 -43.42
CA CYS A 213 -28.56 -35.95 -42.87
C CYS A 213 -28.13 -34.62 -43.53
N GLY A 214 -27.77 -33.65 -42.71
CA GLY A 214 -27.45 -32.27 -43.11
C GLY A 214 -28.53 -31.26 -42.72
N ALA A 215 -29.77 -31.69 -42.45
CA ALA A 215 -30.84 -30.79 -42.02
C ALA A 215 -30.61 -30.25 -40.60
N GLY A 216 -30.15 -31.07 -39.66
CA GLY A 216 -29.76 -30.66 -38.31
C GLY A 216 -28.62 -29.65 -38.33
N SER A 217 -27.56 -29.96 -39.09
CA SER A 217 -26.43 -29.06 -39.37
C SER A 217 -26.87 -27.76 -40.05
N GLY A 218 -27.87 -27.80 -40.93
CA GLY A 218 -28.46 -26.61 -41.55
C GLY A 218 -29.09 -25.67 -40.52
N VAL A 219 -29.92 -26.18 -39.62
CA VAL A 219 -30.52 -25.39 -38.53
C VAL A 219 -29.44 -24.82 -37.61
N LYS A 220 -28.44 -25.63 -37.24
CA LYS A 220 -27.32 -25.19 -36.42
C LYS A 220 -26.53 -24.07 -37.09
N MET A 221 -26.28 -24.17 -38.40
CA MET A 221 -25.55 -23.17 -39.16
C MET A 221 -26.25 -21.80 -39.13
N VAL A 222 -27.59 -21.77 -39.28
CA VAL A 222 -28.37 -20.53 -39.12
C VAL A 222 -28.28 -20.00 -37.69
N ASN A 223 -28.30 -20.87 -36.68
CA ASN A 223 -28.11 -20.44 -35.29
C ASN A 223 -26.71 -19.84 -35.06
N GLN A 224 -25.65 -20.46 -35.59
CA GLN A 224 -24.28 -19.95 -35.44
C GLN A 224 -24.06 -18.64 -36.20
N LEU A 225 -24.74 -18.44 -37.33
CA LEU A 225 -24.80 -17.17 -38.04
C LEU A 225 -25.27 -16.06 -37.10
N LEU A 226 -26.45 -16.23 -36.48
CA LEU A 226 -27.02 -15.25 -35.56
C LEU A 226 -26.15 -15.07 -34.31
N ALA A 227 -25.63 -16.16 -33.75
CA ALA A 227 -24.75 -16.11 -32.58
C ALA A 227 -23.52 -15.24 -32.82
N GLY A 228 -22.79 -15.48 -33.93
CA GLY A 228 -21.58 -14.73 -34.24
C GLY A 228 -21.85 -13.26 -34.53
N VAL A 229 -22.94 -12.96 -35.25
CA VAL A 229 -23.37 -11.58 -35.50
C VAL A 229 -23.70 -10.88 -34.19
N HIS A 230 -24.49 -11.50 -33.31
CA HIS A 230 -24.88 -10.86 -32.04
C HIS A 230 -23.69 -10.61 -31.11
N ILE A 231 -22.70 -11.51 -31.05
CA ILE A 231 -21.48 -11.29 -30.25
C ILE A 231 -20.68 -10.11 -30.81
N ALA A 232 -20.47 -10.07 -32.13
CA ALA A 232 -19.75 -8.99 -32.79
C ALA A 232 -20.46 -7.63 -32.63
N SER A 233 -21.79 -7.60 -32.77
CA SER A 233 -22.61 -6.41 -32.53
C SER A 233 -22.63 -5.98 -31.06
N ALA A 234 -22.64 -6.92 -30.11
CA ALA A 234 -22.52 -6.61 -28.69
C ALA A 234 -21.18 -5.95 -28.39
N ALA A 235 -20.08 -6.50 -28.90
CA ALA A 235 -18.74 -5.91 -28.79
C ALA A 235 -18.68 -4.49 -29.36
N GLU A 236 -19.25 -4.27 -30.55
CA GLU A 236 -19.34 -2.95 -31.18
C GLU A 236 -20.12 -1.95 -30.32
N ALA A 237 -21.33 -2.35 -29.86
CA ALA A 237 -22.21 -1.49 -29.07
C ALA A 237 -21.55 -1.10 -27.74
N MET A 238 -20.87 -2.04 -27.08
CA MET A 238 -20.18 -1.76 -25.82
C MET A 238 -18.96 -0.87 -26.00
N ALA A 239 -18.19 -1.07 -27.08
CA ALA A 239 -17.08 -0.18 -27.43
C ALA A 239 -17.56 1.23 -27.79
N PHE A 240 -18.67 1.35 -28.50
CA PHE A 240 -19.30 2.64 -28.78
C PHE A 240 -19.80 3.32 -27.50
N GLY A 241 -20.44 2.58 -26.60
CA GLY A 241 -20.84 3.08 -25.29
C GLY A 241 -19.67 3.61 -24.47
N ALA A 242 -18.55 2.87 -24.45
CA ALA A 242 -17.31 3.32 -23.84
C ALA A 242 -16.78 4.61 -24.50
N ARG A 243 -16.83 4.71 -25.83
CA ARG A 243 -16.39 5.90 -26.58
C ARG A 243 -17.23 7.14 -26.27
N LEU A 244 -18.51 6.96 -25.97
CA LEU A 244 -19.42 8.03 -25.52
C LEU A 244 -19.16 8.47 -24.07
N GLY A 245 -18.25 7.82 -23.34
CA GLY A 245 -17.97 8.09 -21.93
C GLY A 245 -19.02 7.52 -20.96
N LEU A 246 -19.85 6.58 -21.43
CA LEU A 246 -20.85 5.93 -20.58
C LEU A 246 -20.18 4.90 -19.65
N ASN A 247 -20.76 4.71 -18.46
CA ASN A 247 -20.42 3.57 -17.62
C ASN A 247 -20.92 2.28 -18.30
N THR A 248 -19.99 1.47 -18.79
CA THR A 248 -20.29 0.27 -19.60
C THR A 248 -21.07 -0.78 -18.80
N ARG A 249 -20.86 -0.91 -17.49
CA ARG A 249 -21.64 -1.84 -16.65
C ARG A 249 -23.10 -1.39 -16.49
N LYS A 250 -23.34 -0.09 -16.27
CA LYS A 250 -24.71 0.45 -16.24
C LYS A 250 -25.38 0.32 -17.61
N LEU A 251 -24.64 0.57 -18.70
CA LEU A 251 -25.14 0.37 -20.06
C LEU A 251 -25.60 -1.07 -20.28
N PHE A 252 -24.78 -2.05 -19.90
CA PHE A 252 -25.15 -3.47 -19.95
C PHE A 252 -26.45 -3.74 -19.20
N ASN A 253 -26.56 -3.31 -17.94
CA ASN A 253 -27.77 -3.53 -17.13
C ASN A 253 -29.04 -2.94 -17.76
N VAL A 254 -28.94 -1.76 -18.38
CA VAL A 254 -30.06 -1.14 -19.09
C VAL A 254 -30.42 -1.93 -20.33
N ILE A 255 -29.44 -2.23 -21.19
CA ILE A 255 -29.67 -2.90 -22.47
C ILE A 255 -30.19 -4.33 -22.29
N SER A 256 -29.72 -5.06 -21.27
CA SER A 256 -30.23 -6.40 -20.95
C SER A 256 -31.72 -6.46 -20.65
N ASN A 257 -32.35 -5.33 -20.29
CA ASN A 257 -33.79 -5.22 -20.05
C ASN A 257 -34.55 -4.54 -21.21
N CYS A 258 -33.87 -4.20 -22.30
CA CYS A 258 -34.43 -3.51 -23.45
C CYS A 258 -34.63 -4.48 -24.63
N GLY A 259 -35.51 -4.12 -25.58
CA GLY A 259 -35.79 -4.94 -26.77
C GLY A 259 -34.60 -5.14 -27.72
N GLY A 260 -33.51 -4.39 -27.55
CA GLY A 260 -32.25 -4.55 -28.31
C GLY A 260 -31.31 -5.63 -27.74
N THR A 261 -31.67 -6.29 -26.62
CA THR A 261 -30.87 -7.38 -26.04
C THR A 261 -30.88 -8.63 -26.91
N SER A 262 -29.93 -9.53 -26.65
CA SER A 262 -29.96 -10.91 -27.11
C SER A 262 -29.33 -11.81 -26.05
N TRP A 263 -29.60 -13.12 -26.11
CA TRP A 263 -28.93 -14.06 -25.22
C TRP A 263 -27.40 -13.98 -25.31
N MET A 264 -26.83 -13.71 -26.50
CA MET A 264 -25.40 -13.54 -26.67
C MET A 264 -24.88 -12.25 -26.03
N PHE A 265 -25.66 -11.17 -26.05
CA PHE A 265 -25.33 -9.93 -25.35
C PHE A 265 -25.27 -10.17 -23.83
N GLU A 266 -26.35 -10.72 -23.26
CA GLU A 266 -26.46 -11.02 -21.83
C GLU A 266 -25.36 -11.98 -21.35
N ASN A 267 -24.96 -12.92 -22.20
CA ASN A 267 -23.98 -13.92 -21.83
C ASN A 267 -22.53 -13.48 -22.05
N ARG A 268 -22.20 -12.76 -23.13
CA ARG A 268 -20.80 -12.42 -23.48
C ARG A 268 -20.34 -11.06 -22.99
N VAL A 269 -21.23 -10.07 -22.87
CA VAL A 269 -20.83 -8.74 -22.39
C VAL A 269 -20.27 -8.76 -20.98
N PRO A 270 -20.76 -9.57 -20.01
CA PRO A 270 -20.11 -9.70 -18.71
C PRO A 270 -18.62 -10.06 -18.80
N HIS A 271 -18.23 -10.96 -19.71
CA HIS A 271 -16.83 -11.32 -19.93
C HIS A 271 -15.99 -10.12 -20.41
N MET A 272 -16.57 -9.29 -21.28
CA MET A 272 -15.94 -8.04 -21.77
C MET A 272 -15.76 -7.03 -20.64
N LEU A 273 -16.79 -6.86 -19.80
CA LEU A 273 -16.82 -5.91 -18.68
C LEU A 273 -15.85 -6.31 -17.56
N ASP A 274 -15.77 -7.61 -17.25
CA ASP A 274 -14.94 -8.15 -16.19
C ASP A 274 -13.48 -8.32 -16.64
N ASN A 275 -13.21 -8.22 -17.95
CA ASN A 275 -11.91 -8.46 -18.56
C ASN A 275 -11.41 -9.90 -18.26
N ASP A 276 -12.36 -10.86 -18.17
CA ASP A 276 -12.14 -12.29 -17.99
C ASP A 276 -12.43 -13.01 -19.30
N TYR A 277 -11.37 -13.48 -19.96
CA TYR A 277 -11.45 -14.20 -21.22
C TYR A 277 -11.08 -15.67 -21.08
N THR A 278 -11.38 -16.27 -19.92
CA THR A 278 -11.28 -17.71 -19.71
C THR A 278 -12.06 -18.44 -20.82
N PRO A 279 -11.41 -19.30 -21.63
CA PRO A 279 -11.98 -19.77 -22.89
C PRO A 279 -13.00 -20.89 -22.69
N TYR A 280 -14.23 -20.54 -22.32
CA TYR A 280 -15.36 -21.47 -22.33
C TYR A 280 -15.85 -21.76 -23.75
N SER A 281 -15.71 -20.77 -24.65
CA SER A 281 -15.78 -20.94 -26.09
C SER A 281 -14.73 -20.05 -26.73
N ALA A 282 -13.76 -20.63 -27.43
CA ALA A 282 -12.64 -19.86 -27.97
C ALA A 282 -13.09 -18.98 -29.16
N LEU A 283 -12.45 -17.83 -29.33
CA LEU A 283 -12.67 -16.91 -30.45
C LEU A 283 -12.54 -17.63 -31.81
N ASP A 284 -11.58 -18.53 -31.95
CA ASP A 284 -11.38 -19.33 -33.16
C ASP A 284 -12.54 -20.29 -33.49
N ILE A 285 -13.43 -20.59 -32.53
CA ILE A 285 -14.66 -21.34 -32.81
C ILE A 285 -15.57 -20.52 -33.73
N PHE A 286 -15.68 -19.22 -33.53
CA PHE A 286 -16.47 -18.35 -34.40
C PHE A 286 -15.76 -18.00 -35.71
N VAL A 287 -14.42 -18.03 -35.75
CA VAL A 287 -13.67 -18.03 -37.03
C VAL A 287 -14.07 -19.26 -37.86
N LYS A 288 -14.08 -20.45 -37.25
CA LYS A 288 -14.50 -21.68 -37.92
C LYS A 288 -15.98 -21.63 -38.34
N ASP A 289 -16.88 -21.35 -37.42
CA ASP A 289 -18.33 -21.46 -37.65
C ASP A 289 -18.84 -20.44 -38.66
N LEU A 290 -18.43 -19.17 -38.55
CA LEU A 290 -18.77 -18.18 -39.55
C LEU A 290 -18.04 -18.43 -40.88
N GLY A 291 -16.87 -19.09 -40.84
CA GLY A 291 -16.21 -19.62 -42.03
C GLY A 291 -17.04 -20.67 -42.78
N ILE A 292 -17.68 -21.59 -42.05
CA ILE A 292 -18.63 -22.57 -42.63
C ILE A 292 -19.84 -21.84 -43.23
N VAL A 293 -20.46 -20.94 -42.45
CA VAL A 293 -21.64 -20.14 -42.87
C VAL A 293 -21.36 -19.39 -44.17
N THR A 294 -20.25 -18.65 -44.23
CA THR A 294 -19.90 -17.82 -45.40
C THR A 294 -19.55 -18.66 -46.63
N ARG A 295 -18.89 -19.81 -46.45
CA ARG A 295 -18.58 -20.73 -47.56
C ARG A 295 -19.83 -21.42 -48.12
N ASP A 296 -20.73 -21.88 -47.26
CA ASP A 296 -21.99 -22.53 -47.69
C ASP A 296 -22.97 -21.53 -48.32
N GLY A 297 -23.04 -20.30 -47.77
CA GLY A 297 -23.78 -19.21 -48.41
C GLY A 297 -23.27 -18.92 -49.83
N SER A 298 -21.94 -18.84 -50.00
CA SER A 298 -21.32 -18.64 -51.31
C SER A 298 -21.60 -19.79 -52.30
N SER A 299 -21.48 -21.05 -51.86
CA SER A 299 -21.74 -22.22 -52.72
C SER A 299 -23.19 -22.29 -53.20
N ARG A 300 -24.13 -21.77 -52.41
CA ARG A 300 -25.56 -21.67 -52.74
C ARG A 300 -25.96 -20.34 -53.38
N LYS A 301 -25.01 -19.44 -53.62
CA LYS A 301 -25.25 -18.09 -54.16
C LYS A 301 -26.22 -17.25 -53.31
N VAL A 302 -26.17 -17.43 -51.98
CA VAL A 302 -26.94 -16.64 -51.00
C VAL A 302 -26.00 -15.60 -50.37
N PRO A 303 -26.22 -14.29 -50.59
CA PRO A 303 -25.36 -13.26 -50.01
C PRO A 303 -25.63 -13.10 -48.50
N LEU A 304 -24.58 -13.29 -47.68
CA LEU A 304 -24.66 -13.20 -46.21
C LEU A 304 -23.86 -12.00 -45.67
N HIS A 305 -24.30 -10.79 -46.04
CA HIS A 305 -23.53 -9.55 -45.82
C HIS A 305 -23.06 -9.33 -44.36
N ILE A 306 -23.98 -9.41 -43.39
CA ILE A 306 -23.68 -9.10 -41.98
C ILE A 306 -22.74 -10.15 -41.40
N SER A 307 -22.99 -11.42 -41.70
CA SER A 307 -22.18 -12.55 -41.23
C SER A 307 -20.76 -12.52 -41.78
N THR A 308 -20.59 -12.06 -43.03
CA THR A 308 -19.26 -11.83 -43.62
C THR A 308 -18.48 -10.77 -42.84
N VAL A 309 -19.13 -9.66 -42.45
CA VAL A 309 -18.49 -8.61 -41.63
C VAL A 309 -18.14 -9.15 -40.24
N ALA A 310 -19.07 -9.85 -39.58
CA ALA A 310 -18.80 -10.47 -38.29
C ALA A 310 -17.61 -11.45 -38.36
N HIS A 311 -17.56 -12.28 -39.40
CA HIS A 311 -16.46 -13.21 -39.64
C HIS A 311 -15.11 -12.49 -39.76
N GLN A 312 -15.04 -11.35 -40.46
CA GLN A 312 -13.81 -10.56 -40.58
C GLN A 312 -13.35 -9.99 -39.22
N LEU A 313 -14.27 -9.62 -38.33
CA LEU A 313 -13.91 -9.17 -36.97
C LEU A 313 -13.29 -10.29 -36.14
N PHE A 314 -13.86 -11.50 -36.19
CA PHE A 314 -13.26 -12.67 -35.53
C PHE A 314 -11.91 -13.04 -36.14
N LEU A 315 -11.78 -12.99 -37.47
CA LEU A 315 -10.49 -13.21 -38.14
C LEU A 315 -9.44 -12.18 -37.72
N ALA A 316 -9.81 -10.91 -37.60
CA ALA A 316 -8.93 -9.85 -37.11
C ALA A 316 -8.47 -10.12 -35.66
N GLY A 317 -9.39 -10.53 -34.78
CA GLY A 317 -9.05 -10.90 -33.41
C GLY A 317 -8.12 -12.12 -33.33
N SER A 318 -8.36 -13.15 -34.14
CA SER A 318 -7.49 -14.32 -34.25
C SER A 318 -6.09 -13.95 -34.75
N ALA A 319 -6.01 -13.14 -35.81
CA ALA A 319 -4.75 -12.64 -36.36
C ALA A 319 -3.96 -11.75 -35.37
N ALA A 320 -4.65 -11.08 -34.45
CA ALA A 320 -4.04 -10.32 -33.35
C ALA A 320 -3.54 -11.19 -32.18
N GLY A 321 -3.65 -12.53 -32.29
CA GLY A 321 -3.19 -13.48 -31.28
C GLY A 321 -4.23 -13.86 -30.21
N TRP A 322 -5.49 -13.46 -30.39
CA TRP A 322 -6.57 -13.72 -29.43
C TRP A 322 -7.42 -14.95 -29.76
N GLY A 323 -7.01 -15.77 -30.73
CA GLY A 323 -7.80 -16.93 -31.18
C GLY A 323 -8.14 -17.95 -30.08
N ARG A 324 -7.26 -18.09 -29.07
CA ARG A 324 -7.39 -19.07 -27.97
C ARG A 324 -8.11 -18.55 -26.72
N ILE A 325 -8.44 -17.26 -26.65
CA ILE A 325 -9.21 -16.70 -25.53
C ILE A 325 -10.71 -16.78 -25.83
N ASP A 326 -11.55 -16.46 -24.85
CA ASP A 326 -13.02 -16.44 -25.02
C ASP A 326 -13.47 -15.61 -26.23
N ASP A 327 -14.54 -16.03 -26.90
CA ASP A 327 -15.10 -15.37 -28.09
C ASP A 327 -15.58 -13.92 -27.84
N ALA A 328 -15.89 -13.55 -26.59
CA ALA A 328 -16.12 -12.18 -26.17
C ALA A 328 -14.89 -11.29 -26.40
N GLY A 329 -13.70 -11.90 -26.53
CA GLY A 329 -12.44 -11.25 -26.87
C GLY A 329 -12.45 -10.51 -28.21
N VAL A 330 -13.45 -10.73 -29.08
CA VAL A 330 -13.64 -9.92 -30.29
C VAL A 330 -13.80 -8.43 -29.99
N VAL A 331 -14.24 -8.05 -28.77
CA VAL A 331 -14.28 -6.65 -28.30
C VAL A 331 -12.92 -5.96 -28.35
N LYS A 332 -11.82 -6.71 -28.18
CA LYS A 332 -10.46 -6.18 -28.23
C LYS A 332 -10.10 -5.60 -29.60
N VAL A 333 -10.76 -6.04 -30.67
CA VAL A 333 -10.61 -5.45 -32.01
C VAL A 333 -11.05 -3.98 -31.95
N TYR A 334 -12.21 -3.70 -31.36
CA TYR A 334 -12.72 -2.34 -31.20
C TYR A 334 -11.92 -1.52 -30.18
N GLU A 335 -11.50 -2.13 -29.07
CA GLU A 335 -10.63 -1.44 -28.10
C GLU A 335 -9.31 -0.96 -28.74
N THR A 336 -8.73 -1.81 -29.60
CA THR A 336 -7.47 -1.54 -30.28
C THR A 336 -7.62 -0.48 -31.37
N LEU A 337 -8.69 -0.57 -32.17
CA LEU A 337 -8.96 0.40 -33.24
C LEU A 337 -9.45 1.76 -32.71
N GLY A 338 -10.23 1.74 -31.63
CA GLY A 338 -10.88 2.93 -31.07
C GLY A 338 -10.13 3.62 -29.94
N GLY A 339 -9.09 2.99 -29.39
CA GLY A 339 -8.36 3.51 -28.22
C GLY A 339 -9.23 3.60 -26.95
N VAL A 340 -10.29 2.79 -26.87
CA VAL A 340 -11.22 2.75 -25.74
C VAL A 340 -11.08 1.44 -24.98
N LYS A 341 -11.53 1.43 -23.72
CA LYS A 341 -11.62 0.23 -22.90
C LYS A 341 -13.09 -0.02 -22.56
N VAL A 342 -13.57 -1.21 -22.88
CA VAL A 342 -14.95 -1.62 -22.58
C VAL A 342 -15.08 -2.11 -21.15
N GLU A 343 -13.97 -2.54 -20.54
CA GLU A 343 -13.94 -3.02 -19.17
C GLU A 343 -14.73 -2.09 -18.25
N GLY A 344 -15.61 -2.67 -17.43
CA GLY A 344 -16.47 -1.93 -16.51
C GLY A 344 -15.73 -1.44 -15.27
N ARG A 345 -14.40 -1.34 -15.32
CA ARG A 345 -13.58 -0.87 -14.21
C ARG A 345 -13.69 0.64 -14.12
N LEU A 346 -13.83 1.13 -12.90
CA LEU A 346 -13.80 2.55 -12.64
C LEU A 346 -12.41 3.10 -13.02
N PRO A 347 -12.33 4.22 -13.75
CA PRO A 347 -11.06 4.76 -14.18
C PRO A 347 -10.23 5.22 -12.97
N VAL A 348 -8.91 5.06 -13.07
CA VAL A 348 -7.98 5.75 -12.17
C VAL A 348 -7.98 7.23 -12.56
N LEU A 349 -8.37 8.09 -11.63
CA LEU A 349 -8.53 9.52 -11.90
C LEU A 349 -7.30 10.31 -11.47
N LYS A 350 -7.01 11.42 -12.14
CA LYS A 350 -6.02 12.38 -11.64
C LYS A 350 -6.62 13.18 -10.49
N LYS A 351 -5.99 13.09 -9.32
CA LYS A 351 -6.45 13.70 -8.07
C LYS A 351 -6.73 15.20 -8.23
N GLN A 352 -5.79 15.95 -8.82
CA GLN A 352 -5.94 17.40 -8.95
C GLN A 352 -7.10 17.81 -9.86
N ASP A 353 -7.33 17.07 -10.94
CA ASP A 353 -8.38 17.39 -11.91
C ASP A 353 -9.76 17.19 -11.28
N VAL A 354 -9.94 16.07 -10.56
CA VAL A 354 -11.18 15.78 -9.82
C VAL A 354 -11.43 16.79 -8.72
N LEU A 355 -10.42 17.11 -7.90
CA LEU A 355 -10.60 18.07 -6.81
C LEU A 355 -10.94 19.48 -7.31
N LYS A 356 -10.41 19.88 -8.48
CA LYS A 356 -10.74 21.16 -9.13
C LYS A 356 -12.13 21.18 -9.76
N SER A 357 -12.69 20.04 -10.16
CA SER A 357 -14.03 19.97 -10.73
C SER A 357 -15.14 19.98 -9.69
N LEU A 358 -14.82 19.76 -8.41
CA LEU A 358 -15.80 19.82 -7.32
C LEU A 358 -16.24 21.27 -7.03
N PRO A 359 -17.47 21.49 -6.53
CA PRO A 359 -17.90 22.80 -6.04
C PRO A 359 -16.94 23.38 -5.00
N SER A 360 -16.87 24.70 -4.83
CA SER A 360 -16.07 25.30 -3.76
C SER A 360 -16.51 24.81 -2.39
N GLU A 361 -15.55 24.60 -1.48
CA GLU A 361 -15.85 24.23 -0.09
C GLU A 361 -16.80 25.22 0.60
N TRP A 362 -17.55 24.74 1.60
CA TRP A 362 -18.46 25.58 2.37
C TRP A 362 -17.68 26.76 3.00
N PRO A 363 -18.16 28.01 2.88
CA PRO A 363 -17.37 29.20 3.20
C PRO A 363 -17.03 29.37 4.68
N PHE A 364 -17.80 28.74 5.59
CA PHE A 364 -17.60 28.87 7.03
C PHE A 364 -17.07 27.57 7.63
N ASP A 365 -16.12 27.66 8.56
CA ASP A 365 -15.61 26.51 9.31
C ASP A 365 -16.49 26.23 10.54
N PRO A 366 -17.29 25.15 10.58
CA PRO A 366 -18.11 24.86 11.75
C PRO A 366 -17.30 24.23 12.90
N THR A 367 -15.99 24.00 12.76
CA THR A 367 -15.18 23.27 13.77
C THR A 367 -15.21 23.96 15.13
N GLU A 368 -15.06 25.29 15.19
CA GLU A 368 -15.14 26.05 16.45
C GLU A 368 -16.54 26.04 17.06
N ASP A 369 -17.58 26.04 16.23
CA ASP A 369 -18.97 25.95 16.68
C ASP A 369 -19.25 24.58 17.29
N ILE A 370 -18.80 23.51 16.63
CA ILE A 370 -18.88 22.14 17.14
C ILE A 370 -18.12 22.02 18.47
N HIS A 371 -16.92 22.60 18.55
CA HIS A 371 -16.12 22.61 19.78
C HIS A 371 -16.89 23.25 20.95
N ARG A 372 -17.47 24.43 20.72
CA ARG A 372 -18.28 25.15 21.72
C ARG A 372 -19.53 24.37 22.13
N LEU A 373 -20.22 23.76 21.16
CA LEU A 373 -21.40 22.92 21.43
C LEU A 373 -21.04 21.70 22.29
N ASN A 374 -19.89 21.07 22.04
CA ASN A 374 -19.45 19.92 22.81
C ASN A 374 -19.01 20.27 24.24
N MET A 375 -18.40 21.44 24.46
CA MET A 375 -18.06 21.96 25.79
C MET A 375 -19.28 22.33 26.64
N GLY A 376 -20.43 22.61 26.03
CA GLY A 376 -21.59 23.27 26.66
C GLY A 376 -22.71 22.38 27.24
N LYS A 377 -22.57 21.04 27.25
CA LYS A 377 -23.54 19.96 27.62
C LYS A 377 -23.92 19.04 26.44
N SER A 378 -22.94 18.47 25.74
CA SER A 378 -23.18 17.49 24.68
C SER A 378 -23.00 16.05 25.18
N LYS A 379 -23.60 15.09 24.47
CA LYS A 379 -23.40 13.64 24.66
C LYS A 379 -21.92 13.30 24.53
N THR A 380 -21.39 12.46 25.41
CA THR A 380 -20.02 11.95 25.27
C THR A 380 -19.93 11.01 24.07
N LEU A 381 -18.95 11.24 23.19
CA LEU A 381 -18.67 10.34 22.07
C LEU A 381 -17.81 9.16 22.53
N VAL A 382 -18.34 7.94 22.42
CA VAL A 382 -17.59 6.71 22.73
C VAL A 382 -17.18 6.05 21.42
N VAL A 383 -15.88 6.00 21.17
CA VAL A 383 -15.34 5.42 19.93
C VAL A 383 -14.88 3.99 20.21
N LEU A 384 -15.56 3.02 19.59
CA LEU A 384 -15.12 1.62 19.59
C LEU A 384 -14.20 1.42 18.38
N ASP A 385 -12.93 1.21 18.66
CA ASP A 385 -11.87 1.25 17.68
C ASP A 385 -11.34 -0.15 17.36
N ASP A 386 -11.56 -0.60 16.12
CA ASP A 386 -11.23 -1.95 15.67
C ASP A 386 -9.71 -2.19 15.47
N ASP A 387 -8.89 -1.13 15.53
CA ASP A 387 -7.42 -1.12 15.36
C ASP A 387 -6.80 0.10 16.09
N PRO A 388 -5.72 -0.03 16.88
CA PRO A 388 -5.12 1.06 17.69
C PRO A 388 -4.64 2.28 16.90
N THR A 389 -4.54 2.17 15.58
CA THR A 389 -4.32 3.31 14.70
C THR A 389 -5.56 4.22 14.62
N GLY A 390 -6.60 3.98 15.42
CA GLY A 390 -7.77 4.82 15.61
C GLY A 390 -7.55 6.29 15.84
N THR A 391 -6.52 6.57 16.63
CA THR A 391 -6.31 7.85 17.32
C THR A 391 -5.57 8.88 16.47
N GLN A 392 -5.47 8.63 15.17
CA GLN A 392 -4.63 9.38 14.22
C GLN A 392 -4.90 10.87 14.14
N THR A 393 -6.14 11.31 14.34
CA THR A 393 -6.56 12.71 14.12
C THR A 393 -6.96 13.43 15.40
N VAL A 394 -6.77 12.78 16.56
CA VAL A 394 -7.18 13.32 17.87
C VAL A 394 -6.00 13.67 18.77
N HIS A 395 -6.23 14.56 19.73
CA HIS A 395 -5.31 14.92 20.81
C HIS A 395 -6.12 15.31 22.05
N ASP A 396 -5.49 15.23 23.22
CA ASP A 396 -6.08 15.43 24.53
C ASP A 396 -7.32 14.54 24.78
N VAL A 397 -7.29 13.31 24.26
CA VAL A 397 -8.35 12.29 24.37
C VAL A 397 -7.81 11.03 25.05
N GLU A 398 -8.60 10.47 25.98
CA GLU A 398 -8.25 9.20 26.65
C GLU A 398 -8.60 7.98 25.80
N VAL A 399 -7.73 6.97 25.87
CA VAL A 399 -7.86 5.66 25.23
C VAL A 399 -7.85 4.60 26.33
N LEU A 400 -8.95 3.87 26.44
CA LEU A 400 -9.07 2.72 27.32
C LEU A 400 -8.75 1.44 26.54
N THR A 401 -7.95 0.57 27.14
CA THR A 401 -7.66 -0.76 26.61
C THR A 401 -8.39 -1.87 27.39
N GLU A 402 -9.12 -1.46 28.43
CA GLU A 402 -10.04 -2.27 29.22
C GLU A 402 -11.42 -1.61 29.27
N TRP A 403 -12.47 -2.42 29.49
CA TRP A 403 -13.87 -1.98 29.43
C TRP A 403 -14.68 -2.48 30.63
N SER A 404 -14.07 -2.47 31.82
CA SER A 404 -14.80 -2.73 33.06
C SER A 404 -15.81 -1.59 33.33
N VAL A 405 -16.90 -1.91 34.03
CA VAL A 405 -17.91 -0.91 34.43
C VAL A 405 -17.26 0.20 35.24
N GLU A 406 -16.31 -0.13 36.12
CA GLU A 406 -15.57 0.84 36.93
C GLU A 406 -14.76 1.84 36.08
N SER A 407 -13.94 1.35 35.14
CA SER A 407 -13.06 2.19 34.32
C SER A 407 -13.87 3.09 33.38
N ILE A 408 -14.98 2.57 32.82
CA ILE A 408 -15.89 3.36 31.99
C ILE A 408 -16.63 4.40 32.83
N SER A 409 -17.13 4.05 34.02
CA SER A 409 -17.79 4.97 34.94
C SER A 409 -16.85 6.11 35.38
N GLU A 410 -15.56 5.81 35.61
CA GLU A 410 -14.53 6.82 35.90
C GLU A 410 -14.44 7.85 34.77
N GLN A 411 -14.44 7.42 33.51
CA GLN A 411 -14.39 8.33 32.37
C GLN A 411 -15.68 9.12 32.18
N LEU A 412 -16.84 8.47 32.26
CA LEU A 412 -18.13 9.17 32.10
C LEU A 412 -18.33 10.25 33.17
N ARG A 413 -17.84 10.04 34.40
CA ARG A 413 -17.87 11.06 35.47
C ARG A 413 -17.03 12.30 35.15
N LYS A 414 -15.95 12.18 34.38
CA LYS A 414 -15.13 13.33 33.93
C LYS A 414 -15.85 14.18 32.87
N LYS A 415 -16.93 13.67 32.27
CA LYS A 415 -17.68 14.29 31.17
C LYS A 415 -16.79 14.72 30.00
N PRO A 416 -15.96 13.82 29.45
CA PRO A 416 -15.14 14.14 28.30
C PRO A 416 -16.03 14.36 27.06
N ALA A 417 -15.55 15.16 26.11
CA ALA A 417 -16.17 15.26 24.80
C ALA A 417 -16.12 13.90 24.07
N CYS A 418 -15.01 13.16 24.23
CA CYS A 418 -14.79 11.86 23.61
C CYS A 418 -13.78 11.02 24.39
N PHE A 419 -13.92 9.70 24.33
CA PHE A 419 -12.87 8.75 24.68
C PHE A 419 -12.95 7.50 23.79
N PHE A 420 -11.83 6.81 23.65
CA PHE A 420 -11.71 5.60 22.82
C PHE A 420 -11.73 4.36 23.70
N ILE A 421 -12.35 3.29 23.21
CA ILE A 421 -12.17 1.93 23.71
C ILE A 421 -11.51 1.13 22.59
N LEU A 422 -10.28 0.70 22.83
CA LEU A 422 -9.52 -0.09 21.88
C LEU A 422 -9.98 -1.54 21.92
N THR A 423 -10.73 -1.97 20.91
CA THR A 423 -11.30 -3.34 20.85
C THR A 423 -10.35 -4.31 20.16
N ASN A 424 -9.58 -3.83 19.18
CA ASN A 424 -8.74 -4.66 18.30
C ASN A 424 -9.54 -5.83 17.66
N SER A 425 -10.84 -5.62 17.41
CA SER A 425 -11.78 -6.67 16.97
C SER A 425 -11.46 -7.22 15.59
N ARG A 426 -10.69 -6.50 14.76
CA ARG A 426 -10.22 -6.96 13.46
C ARG A 426 -9.31 -8.19 13.55
N SER A 427 -8.66 -8.39 14.69
CA SER A 427 -7.84 -9.59 14.95
C SER A 427 -8.65 -10.82 15.34
N LEU A 428 -9.97 -10.69 15.52
CA LEU A 428 -10.88 -11.73 16.00
C LEU A 428 -11.77 -12.26 14.86
N SER A 429 -12.34 -13.46 15.06
CA SER A 429 -13.42 -13.97 14.20
C SER A 429 -14.70 -13.15 14.39
N SER A 430 -15.61 -13.19 13.42
CA SER A 430 -16.88 -12.42 13.46
C SER A 430 -17.68 -12.68 14.74
N GLU A 431 -17.73 -13.93 15.21
CA GLU A 431 -18.47 -14.32 16.42
C GLU A 431 -17.84 -13.74 17.69
N LYS A 432 -16.51 -13.76 17.78
CA LYS A 432 -15.78 -13.21 18.94
C LYS A 432 -15.83 -11.69 18.96
N ALA A 433 -15.70 -11.06 17.79
CA ALA A 433 -15.81 -9.62 17.63
C ALA A 433 -17.19 -9.12 18.08
N SER A 434 -18.25 -9.83 17.72
CA SER A 434 -19.60 -9.54 18.20
C SER A 434 -19.78 -9.62 19.70
N ALA A 435 -19.37 -10.74 20.31
CA ALA A 435 -19.50 -10.95 21.73
C ALA A 435 -18.79 -9.82 22.48
N LEU A 436 -17.60 -9.44 22.01
CA LEU A 436 -16.85 -8.31 22.54
C LEU A 436 -17.63 -6.98 22.46
N ILE A 437 -18.19 -6.63 21.28
CA ILE A 437 -18.96 -5.38 21.13
C ILE A 437 -20.22 -5.41 22.01
N LYS A 438 -20.90 -6.55 22.11
CA LYS A 438 -22.08 -6.73 22.97
C LYS A 438 -21.73 -6.53 24.44
N ASP A 439 -20.62 -7.10 24.89
CA ASP A 439 -20.12 -6.97 26.26
C ASP A 439 -19.76 -5.51 26.57
N ILE A 440 -19.05 -4.84 25.66
CA ILE A 440 -18.70 -3.42 25.81
C ILE A 440 -19.96 -2.55 25.89
N CYS A 441 -20.93 -2.76 25.00
CA CYS A 441 -22.19 -2.00 25.03
C CYS A 441 -22.99 -2.26 26.32
N THR A 442 -23.00 -3.49 26.82
CA THR A 442 -23.66 -3.85 28.08
C THR A 442 -23.00 -3.15 29.27
N ASN A 443 -21.66 -3.13 29.30
CA ASN A 443 -20.90 -2.45 30.34
C ASN A 443 -21.05 -0.92 30.26
N LEU A 444 -21.15 -0.34 29.05
CA LEU A 444 -21.46 1.08 28.85
C LEU A 444 -22.84 1.45 29.41
N CYS A 445 -23.87 0.63 29.13
CA CYS A 445 -25.21 0.82 29.68
C CYS A 445 -25.21 0.77 31.22
N ALA A 446 -24.44 -0.14 31.82
CA ALA A 446 -24.30 -0.24 33.27
C ALA A 446 -23.55 0.97 33.85
N ALA A 447 -22.42 1.35 33.24
CA ALA A 447 -21.58 2.45 33.69
C ALA A 447 -22.27 3.82 33.57
N SER A 448 -23.09 4.01 32.53
CA SER A 448 -23.92 5.21 32.37
C SER A 448 -24.90 5.36 33.54
N LYS A 449 -25.58 4.27 33.95
CA LYS A 449 -26.50 4.26 35.11
C LYS A 449 -25.77 4.58 36.41
N GLU A 450 -24.59 4.00 36.64
CA GLU A 450 -23.76 4.28 37.82
C GLU A 450 -23.20 5.72 37.85
N SER A 451 -23.02 6.32 36.68
CA SER A 451 -22.47 7.68 36.52
C SER A 451 -23.56 8.76 36.44
N GLY A 452 -24.77 8.48 36.94
CA GLY A 452 -25.87 9.43 36.98
C GLY A 452 -26.62 9.60 35.66
N ASN A 453 -26.76 8.52 34.89
CA ASN A 453 -27.34 8.48 33.53
C ASN A 453 -26.62 9.42 32.56
N ALA A 454 -25.30 9.27 32.48
CA ALA A 454 -24.49 10.01 31.51
C ALA A 454 -24.93 9.68 30.07
N ASP A 455 -25.21 10.71 29.28
CA ASP A 455 -25.68 10.57 27.89
C ASP A 455 -24.48 10.38 26.94
N TYR A 456 -24.57 9.41 26.04
CA TYR A 456 -23.47 9.02 25.15
C TYR A 456 -23.97 8.59 23.76
N THR A 457 -23.07 8.64 22.79
CA THR A 457 -23.29 8.09 21.44
C THR A 457 -22.09 7.24 21.03
N ILE A 458 -22.32 6.21 20.19
CA ILE A 458 -21.30 5.25 19.81
C ILE A 458 -20.90 5.42 18.34
N VAL A 459 -19.59 5.42 18.09
CA VAL A 459 -19.02 5.32 16.75
C VAL A 459 -18.22 4.03 16.66
N LEU A 460 -18.51 3.22 15.64
CA LEU A 460 -17.72 2.06 15.27
C LEU A 460 -16.63 2.53 14.29
N ARG A 461 -15.43 2.82 14.78
CA ARG A 461 -14.35 3.25 13.90
C ARG A 461 -13.71 2.04 13.25
N GLY A 462 -13.60 2.11 11.92
CA GLY A 462 -13.13 1.04 11.06
C GLY A 462 -11.88 1.40 10.27
N ASP A 463 -11.48 0.49 9.37
CA ASP A 463 -10.46 0.78 8.39
C ASP A 463 -10.99 1.72 7.30
N SER A 464 -10.23 2.80 7.04
CA SER A 464 -10.52 3.70 5.92
C SER A 464 -10.52 3.00 4.57
N THR A 465 -9.86 1.85 4.40
CA THR A 465 -9.90 1.07 3.15
C THR A 465 -10.98 -0.01 3.15
N LEU A 466 -12.07 0.16 3.93
CA LEU A 466 -13.27 -0.69 3.93
C LEU A 466 -13.06 -2.14 4.42
N ARG A 467 -11.92 -2.45 5.03
CA ARG A 467 -11.67 -3.76 5.64
C ARG A 467 -12.27 -3.82 7.05
N GLY A 468 -12.69 -5.02 7.44
CA GLY A 468 -13.28 -5.29 8.75
C GLY A 468 -14.65 -5.95 8.64
N HIS A 469 -15.27 -6.18 9.80
CA HIS A 469 -16.55 -6.88 9.94
C HIS A 469 -17.71 -5.93 9.59
N PHE A 470 -18.18 -5.93 8.33
CA PHE A 470 -19.28 -5.09 7.80
C PHE A 470 -20.14 -5.94 6.82
N PRO A 471 -21.50 -5.81 6.73
CA PRO A 471 -22.47 -6.83 7.12
C PRO A 471 -22.55 -8.14 6.36
N GLN A 472 -21.50 -8.95 6.29
CA GLN A 472 -21.78 -10.37 6.05
C GLN A 472 -22.35 -10.92 7.38
N ALA A 473 -23.66 -10.76 7.59
CA ALA A 473 -24.34 -10.99 8.86
C ALA A 473 -23.60 -10.33 10.06
N SER A 474 -23.49 -8.98 10.05
CA SER A 474 -22.66 -8.19 11.00
C SER A 474 -23.09 -8.31 12.44
N LEU A 475 -22.52 -9.29 13.12
CA LEU A 475 -22.66 -9.41 14.56
C LEU A 475 -22.01 -8.23 15.36
N GLU A 476 -21.23 -7.28 14.80
CA GLU A 476 -20.75 -6.08 15.54
C GLU A 476 -21.80 -4.95 15.59
N ALA A 477 -22.24 -4.44 14.43
CA ALA A 477 -23.25 -3.40 14.34
C ALA A 477 -24.61 -3.90 14.88
N ASP A 478 -24.99 -5.14 14.54
CA ASP A 478 -26.20 -5.76 15.07
C ASP A 478 -26.08 -6.04 16.59
N ALA A 479 -24.87 -6.34 17.12
CA ALA A 479 -24.68 -6.44 18.56
C ALA A 479 -24.88 -5.11 19.26
N ALA A 480 -24.30 -4.02 18.73
CA ALA A 480 -24.50 -2.69 19.28
C ALA A 480 -25.99 -2.31 19.28
N VAL A 481 -26.68 -2.50 18.14
CA VAL A 481 -28.13 -2.25 18.02
C VAL A 481 -28.95 -3.14 18.97
N SER A 482 -28.56 -4.41 19.16
CA SER A 482 -29.27 -5.34 20.06
C SER A 482 -29.28 -4.89 21.53
N VAL A 483 -28.31 -4.07 21.93
CA VAL A 483 -28.16 -3.56 23.30
C VAL A 483 -28.68 -2.12 23.41
N LEU A 484 -28.41 -1.27 22.41
CA LEU A 484 -28.71 0.16 22.42
C LEU A 484 -30.10 0.50 21.87
N GLY A 485 -30.75 -0.43 21.16
CA GLY A 485 -32.03 -0.24 20.48
C GLY A 485 -31.87 0.11 18.99
N GLU A 486 -32.99 0.13 18.27
CA GLU A 486 -33.02 0.49 16.85
C GLU A 486 -32.60 1.95 16.62
N MET A 487 -31.78 2.16 15.60
CA MET A 487 -31.26 3.47 15.18
C MET A 487 -32.04 4.04 13.99
N ASP A 488 -32.09 5.36 13.82
CA ASP A 488 -32.73 6.00 12.67
C ASP A 488 -31.99 5.69 11.36
N ALA A 489 -30.66 5.74 11.35
CA ALA A 489 -29.88 5.36 10.18
C ALA A 489 -28.47 4.86 10.54
N TRP A 490 -27.90 4.06 9.63
CA TRP A 490 -26.51 3.62 9.66
C TRP A 490 -25.68 4.48 8.74
N ILE A 491 -24.72 5.22 9.30
CA ILE A 491 -23.91 6.19 8.55
C ILE A 491 -22.58 5.55 8.19
N ILE A 492 -22.25 5.54 6.89
CA ILE A 492 -21.02 4.95 6.36
C ILE A 492 -20.14 6.09 5.83
N CYS A 493 -19.01 6.31 6.50
CA CYS A 493 -18.15 7.45 6.22
C CYS A 493 -16.65 7.07 6.33
N PRO A 494 -16.08 6.42 5.31
CA PRO A 494 -14.69 5.94 5.31
C PRO A 494 -13.65 7.04 4.97
N PHE A 495 -14.07 8.28 4.77
CA PHE A 495 -13.19 9.40 4.41
C PHE A 495 -12.08 9.62 5.43
N PHE A 496 -10.84 9.77 4.93
CA PHE A 496 -9.67 10.04 5.76
C PHE A 496 -8.60 10.80 4.95
N LEU A 497 -8.55 12.12 5.11
CA LEU A 497 -7.74 13.01 4.28
C LEU A 497 -6.24 12.72 4.40
N GLN A 498 -5.72 12.59 5.63
CA GLN A 498 -4.30 12.34 5.91
C GLN A 498 -3.86 10.95 5.44
N GLY A 499 -4.82 10.01 5.37
CA GLY A 499 -4.62 8.72 4.71
C GLY A 499 -4.76 8.78 3.19
N GLY A 500 -5.21 9.88 2.59
CA GLY A 500 -5.50 9.96 1.17
C GLY A 500 -6.73 9.15 0.75
N ARG A 501 -7.75 9.02 1.61
CA ARG A 501 -9.01 8.33 1.31
C ARG A 501 -10.12 9.34 1.04
N TYR A 502 -10.73 9.24 -0.13
CA TYR A 502 -11.74 10.16 -0.64
C TYR A 502 -13.01 9.39 -1.00
N THR A 503 -14.18 9.99 -0.79
CA THR A 503 -15.45 9.42 -1.27
C THR A 503 -16.11 10.47 -2.15
N ILE A 504 -16.19 10.20 -3.46
CA ILE A 504 -16.67 11.14 -4.47
C ILE A 504 -17.64 10.39 -5.37
N ASP A 505 -18.83 10.94 -5.58
CA ASP A 505 -19.92 10.33 -6.35
C ASP A 505 -20.22 8.87 -5.96
N ASP A 506 -20.25 8.65 -4.64
CA ASP A 506 -20.42 7.37 -3.94
C ASP A 506 -19.28 6.37 -4.15
N VAL A 507 -18.24 6.72 -4.91
CA VAL A 507 -17.06 5.87 -5.11
C VAL A 507 -15.99 6.21 -4.08
N HIS A 508 -15.50 5.19 -3.38
CA HIS A 508 -14.38 5.32 -2.47
C HIS A 508 -13.06 5.13 -3.20
N TYR A 509 -12.13 6.07 -3.01
CA TYR A 509 -10.83 6.12 -3.66
C TYR A 509 -9.71 6.11 -2.62
N VAL A 510 -8.63 5.41 -2.96
CA VAL A 510 -7.34 5.47 -2.27
C VAL A 510 -6.37 6.24 -3.16
N ALA A 511 -5.80 7.31 -2.61
CA ALA A 511 -4.81 8.10 -3.31
C ALA A 511 -3.45 7.39 -3.33
N ASP A 512 -2.90 7.24 -4.54
CA ASP A 512 -1.52 6.88 -4.77
C ASP A 512 -0.84 8.04 -5.53
N SER A 513 -0.05 8.83 -4.80
CA SER A 513 0.62 10.02 -5.33
C SER A 513 -0.38 11.02 -5.94
N ASP A 514 -0.36 11.21 -7.28
CA ASP A 514 -1.30 12.10 -7.98
C ASP A 514 -2.58 11.41 -8.47
N ARG A 515 -2.74 10.11 -8.19
CA ARG A 515 -3.82 9.26 -8.72
C ARG A 515 -4.83 8.90 -7.65
N LEU A 516 -6.11 8.88 -8.00
CA LEU A 516 -7.20 8.33 -7.21
C LEU A 516 -7.56 6.97 -7.78
N VAL A 517 -7.17 5.91 -7.07
CA VAL A 517 -7.44 4.53 -7.44
C VAL A 517 -8.73 4.07 -6.74
N PRO A 518 -9.75 3.56 -7.47
CA PRO A 518 -10.94 3.00 -6.84
C PRO A 518 -10.59 1.91 -5.83
N ALA A 519 -11.20 1.94 -4.64
CA ALA A 519 -10.80 1.10 -3.51
C ALA A 519 -10.81 -0.41 -3.84
N GLY A 520 -11.77 -0.89 -4.63
CA GLY A 520 -11.90 -2.26 -5.10
C GLY A 520 -10.77 -2.76 -6.02
N GLU A 521 -10.00 -1.84 -6.62
CA GLU A 521 -8.85 -2.18 -7.49
C GLU A 521 -7.52 -2.21 -6.71
N THR A 522 -7.52 -1.78 -5.44
CA THR A 522 -6.32 -1.72 -4.60
C THR A 522 -5.93 -3.08 -4.03
N GLU A 523 -4.72 -3.21 -3.50
CA GLU A 523 -4.32 -4.42 -2.76
C GLU A 523 -5.19 -4.69 -1.52
N PHE A 524 -5.82 -3.67 -0.94
CA PHE A 524 -6.67 -3.80 0.24
C PHE A 524 -7.96 -4.57 -0.04
N ALA A 525 -8.48 -4.47 -1.27
CA ALA A 525 -9.66 -5.20 -1.72
C ALA A 525 -9.39 -6.71 -1.94
N LYS A 526 -8.12 -7.09 -2.14
CA LYS A 526 -7.67 -8.47 -2.34
C LYS A 526 -7.29 -9.18 -1.04
N ASP A 527 -7.63 -8.58 0.11
CA ASP A 527 -7.38 -9.16 1.42
C ASP A 527 -8.05 -10.54 1.56
N ALA A 528 -7.31 -11.54 2.03
CA ALA A 528 -7.78 -12.92 2.11
C ALA A 528 -8.88 -13.13 3.17
N SER A 529 -9.03 -12.22 4.13
CA SER A 529 -10.03 -12.29 5.21
C SER A 529 -11.16 -11.28 5.03
N PHE A 530 -10.87 -10.08 4.53
CA PHE A 530 -11.83 -8.97 4.46
C PHE A 530 -12.06 -8.40 3.05
N GLY A 531 -11.61 -9.12 2.02
CA GLY A 531 -11.68 -8.68 0.62
C GLY A 531 -13.08 -8.28 0.14
N TYR A 532 -13.10 -7.46 -0.90
CA TYR A 532 -14.31 -6.94 -1.54
C TYR A 532 -14.03 -6.58 -3.00
N LYS A 533 -15.07 -6.37 -3.81
CA LYS A 533 -14.93 -6.02 -5.24
C LYS A 533 -15.41 -4.62 -5.55
N SER A 534 -16.52 -4.17 -4.96
CA SER A 534 -17.08 -2.88 -5.33
C SER A 534 -16.34 -1.70 -4.69
N SER A 535 -16.12 -0.66 -5.49
CA SER A 535 -15.62 0.64 -5.01
C SER A 535 -16.75 1.64 -4.80
N ASN A 536 -17.94 1.42 -5.37
CA ASN A 536 -19.11 2.23 -5.09
C ASN A 536 -19.69 1.78 -3.75
N LEU A 537 -19.81 2.68 -2.79
CA LEU A 537 -20.18 2.33 -1.43
C LEU A 537 -21.60 1.77 -1.32
N ARG A 538 -22.52 2.09 -2.24
CA ARG A 538 -23.88 1.50 -2.25
C ARG A 538 -23.84 0.03 -2.64
N GLU A 539 -23.12 -0.25 -3.72
CA GLU A 539 -22.88 -1.62 -4.20
C GLU A 539 -22.01 -2.41 -3.20
N TRP A 540 -21.06 -1.76 -2.54
CA TRP A 540 -20.26 -2.37 -1.48
C TRP A 540 -21.11 -2.74 -0.26
N VAL A 541 -22.10 -1.93 0.11
CA VAL A 541 -23.08 -2.29 1.14
C VAL A 541 -23.88 -3.52 0.72
N GLU A 542 -24.37 -3.58 -0.51
CA GLU A 542 -25.08 -4.75 -1.04
C GLU A 542 -24.20 -6.00 -1.07
N GLU A 543 -22.96 -5.88 -1.53
CA GLU A 543 -21.95 -6.95 -1.56
C GLU A 543 -21.70 -7.48 -0.15
N LYS A 544 -21.40 -6.59 0.79
CA LYS A 544 -21.11 -6.98 2.18
C LYS A 544 -22.34 -7.57 2.84
N THR A 545 -23.54 -7.04 2.58
CA THR A 545 -24.80 -7.56 3.11
C THR A 545 -25.31 -8.84 2.45
N ALA A 546 -24.56 -9.40 1.48
CA ALA A 546 -25.00 -10.52 0.66
C ALA A 546 -26.41 -10.31 0.05
N GLY A 547 -26.72 -9.05 -0.32
CA GLY A 547 -28.00 -8.65 -0.91
C GLY A 547 -29.11 -8.26 0.08
N ALA A 548 -28.88 -8.33 1.39
CA ALA A 548 -29.92 -7.97 2.37
C ALA A 548 -30.28 -6.47 2.34
N VAL A 549 -29.33 -5.60 1.99
CA VAL A 549 -29.57 -4.17 1.73
C VAL A 549 -29.24 -3.88 0.27
N PRO A 550 -30.25 -3.77 -0.62
CA PRO A 550 -30.03 -3.48 -2.04
C PRO A 550 -29.37 -2.12 -2.26
N ALA A 551 -28.45 -1.99 -3.22
CA ALA A 551 -27.71 -0.73 -3.45
C ALA A 551 -28.63 0.47 -3.75
N ASN A 552 -29.79 0.24 -4.36
CA ASN A 552 -30.78 1.30 -4.66
C ASN A 552 -31.52 1.83 -3.42
N SER A 553 -31.48 1.10 -2.30
CA SER A 553 -32.10 1.47 -1.03
C SER A 553 -31.15 2.22 -0.10
N VAL A 554 -29.86 2.27 -0.45
CA VAL A 554 -28.83 3.00 0.30
C VAL A 554 -28.88 4.47 -0.10
N GLU A 555 -29.15 5.33 0.88
CA GLU A 555 -29.19 6.78 0.72
C GLU A 555 -27.79 7.37 0.66
N SER A 556 -27.63 8.59 0.14
CA SER A 556 -26.32 9.24 0.07
C SER A 556 -26.38 10.75 0.22
N ILE A 557 -25.45 11.27 1.01
CA ILE A 557 -25.13 12.69 1.13
C ILE A 557 -24.01 13.01 0.13
N SER A 558 -24.34 13.82 -0.86
CA SER A 558 -23.39 14.25 -1.91
C SER A 558 -22.49 15.40 -1.44
N ILE A 559 -21.33 15.56 -2.10
CA ILE A 559 -20.46 16.73 -1.88
C ILE A 559 -21.21 18.03 -2.21
N GLN A 560 -22.11 18.01 -3.19
CA GLN A 560 -22.95 19.16 -3.54
C GLN A 560 -23.83 19.58 -2.35
N LEU A 561 -24.47 18.64 -1.67
CA LEU A 561 -25.30 18.93 -0.49
C LEU A 561 -24.45 19.55 0.64
N LEU A 562 -23.26 18.99 0.89
CA LEU A 562 -22.34 19.52 1.91
C LEU A 562 -21.84 20.93 1.57
N ARG A 563 -21.44 21.17 0.33
CA ARG A 563 -20.77 22.42 -0.09
C ARG A 563 -21.72 23.54 -0.47
N THR A 564 -22.98 23.26 -0.81
CA THR A 564 -23.97 24.30 -1.15
C THR A 564 -25.17 24.37 -0.22
N GLY A 565 -25.52 23.27 0.45
CA GLY A 565 -26.61 23.24 1.43
C GLY A 565 -26.15 23.53 2.86
N GLY A 566 -24.90 23.22 3.20
CA GLY A 566 -24.34 23.44 4.54
C GLY A 566 -24.97 22.54 5.62
N PRO A 567 -24.71 22.83 6.91
CA PRO A 567 -25.15 21.99 8.03
C PRO A 567 -26.67 21.81 8.13
N ASP A 568 -27.45 22.86 7.84
CA ASP A 568 -28.91 22.82 8.00
C ASP A 568 -29.56 21.88 6.98
N ALA A 569 -29.10 21.90 5.72
CA ALA A 569 -29.58 20.98 4.69
C ALA A 569 -29.20 19.52 4.99
N VAL A 570 -28.02 19.29 5.58
CA VAL A 570 -27.62 17.97 6.08
C VAL A 570 -28.55 17.50 7.21
N CYS A 571 -28.87 18.39 8.15
CA CYS A 571 -29.81 18.09 9.23
C CYS A 571 -31.19 17.70 8.68
N GLU A 572 -31.74 18.47 7.74
CA GLU A 572 -33.03 18.17 7.11
C GLU A 572 -33.02 16.82 6.40
N PHE A 573 -31.96 16.54 5.64
CA PHE A 573 -31.78 15.26 4.96
C PHE A 573 -31.75 14.09 5.95
N LEU A 574 -30.92 14.17 6.99
CA LEU A 574 -30.81 13.15 8.04
C LEU A 574 -32.14 12.95 8.79
N CYS A 575 -32.90 14.02 9.03
CA CYS A 575 -34.22 13.93 9.66
C CYS A 575 -35.25 13.22 8.76
N SER A 576 -35.10 13.28 7.44
CA SER A 576 -36.01 12.67 6.46
C SER A 576 -35.80 11.17 6.25
N LEU A 577 -34.67 10.63 6.71
CA LEU A 577 -34.32 9.23 6.54
C LEU A 577 -35.33 8.30 7.22
N LYS A 578 -35.64 7.19 6.54
CA LYS A 578 -36.46 6.11 7.11
C LYS A 578 -35.65 5.37 8.17
N LYS A 579 -36.31 4.96 9.26
CA LYS A 579 -35.69 4.21 10.35
C LYS A 579 -35.03 2.92 9.82
N GLY A 580 -33.78 2.68 10.19
CA GLY A 580 -32.99 1.52 9.76
C GLY A 580 -32.37 1.63 8.35
N SER A 581 -32.44 2.81 7.70
CA SER A 581 -31.79 3.03 6.41
C SER A 581 -30.27 3.10 6.52
N ALA A 582 -29.56 2.67 5.48
CA ALA A 582 -28.12 2.91 5.34
C ALA A 582 -27.89 4.19 4.54
N CYS A 583 -26.97 5.05 5.00
CA CYS A 583 -26.64 6.30 4.35
C CYS A 583 -25.12 6.45 4.21
N ILE A 584 -24.66 6.78 3.00
CA ILE A 584 -23.25 7.05 2.70
C ILE A 584 -22.98 8.55 2.78
N VAL A 585 -21.77 8.90 3.21
CA VAL A 585 -21.29 10.29 3.23
C VAL A 585 -20.13 10.43 2.25
N ASN A 586 -20.31 11.29 1.25
CA ASN A 586 -19.23 11.71 0.36
C ASN A 586 -18.41 12.83 1.02
N ALA A 587 -17.10 12.83 0.84
CA ALA A 587 -16.23 13.88 1.33
C ALA A 587 -14.90 13.88 0.55
N ALA A 588 -14.39 15.08 0.28
CA ALA A 588 -13.10 15.29 -0.35
C ALA A 588 -12.16 16.23 0.44
N SER A 589 -12.65 16.82 1.53
CA SER A 589 -11.92 17.73 2.41
C SER A 589 -12.35 17.56 3.88
N ASP A 590 -11.53 18.01 4.81
CA ASP A 590 -11.92 18.04 6.24
C ASP A 590 -13.07 19.05 6.49
N ARG A 591 -13.21 20.09 5.66
CA ARG A 591 -14.35 21.04 5.69
C ARG A 591 -15.68 20.33 5.38
N ASP A 592 -15.71 19.47 4.38
CA ASP A 592 -16.90 18.65 4.05
C ASP A 592 -17.33 17.81 5.26
N MET A 593 -16.35 17.24 5.96
CA MET A 593 -16.59 16.43 7.15
C MET A 593 -17.10 17.25 8.34
N ALA A 594 -16.55 18.45 8.54
CA ALA A 594 -17.00 19.36 9.58
C ALA A 594 -18.45 19.81 9.35
N VAL A 595 -18.84 20.11 8.11
CA VAL A 595 -20.23 20.42 7.74
C VAL A 595 -21.17 19.25 8.04
N PHE A 596 -20.78 18.04 7.65
CA PHE A 596 -21.55 16.84 7.94
C PHE A 596 -21.73 16.63 9.45
N ALA A 597 -20.64 16.74 10.22
CA ALA A 597 -20.67 16.60 11.68
C ALA A 597 -21.60 17.63 12.36
N ALA A 598 -21.57 18.90 11.92
CA ALA A 598 -22.47 19.93 12.43
C ALA A 598 -23.95 19.59 12.15
N GLY A 599 -24.29 19.20 10.91
CA GLY A 599 -25.66 18.81 10.54
C GLY A 599 -26.15 17.57 11.29
N MET A 600 -25.26 16.60 11.53
CA MET A 600 -25.57 15.42 12.36
C MET A 600 -25.86 15.82 13.82
N ILE A 601 -25.06 16.69 14.44
CA ILE A 601 -25.30 17.18 15.81
C ILE A 601 -26.66 17.86 15.90
N GLN A 602 -27.02 18.68 14.92
CA GLN A 602 -28.35 19.32 14.87
C GLN A 602 -29.48 18.29 14.75
N ALA A 603 -29.30 17.23 13.95
CA ALA A 603 -30.30 16.15 13.84
C ALA A 603 -30.44 15.35 15.14
N GLU A 604 -29.33 15.09 15.85
CA GLU A 604 -29.33 14.45 17.18
C GLU A 604 -30.05 15.31 18.22
N GLN A 605 -29.88 16.64 18.19
CA GLN A 605 -30.61 17.58 19.05
C GLN A 605 -32.13 17.57 18.78
N LYS A 606 -32.54 17.22 17.56
CA LYS A 606 -33.95 16.99 17.18
C LYS A 606 -34.45 15.57 17.56
N GLY A 607 -33.65 14.79 18.27
CA GLY A 607 -34.02 13.47 18.80
C GLY A 607 -33.69 12.28 17.90
N LYS A 608 -32.91 12.47 16.82
CA LYS A 608 -32.47 11.36 15.96
C LYS A 608 -31.28 10.60 16.57
N SER A 609 -31.19 9.30 16.29
CA SER A 609 -30.06 8.45 16.70
C SER A 609 -29.41 7.76 15.50
N PHE A 610 -28.07 7.79 15.45
CA PHE A 610 -27.30 7.23 14.34
C PHE A 610 -26.24 6.28 14.85
N LEU A 611 -25.99 5.20 14.09
CA LEU A 611 -24.82 4.35 14.28
C LEU A 611 -23.84 4.60 13.15
N CYS A 612 -22.65 5.10 13.49
CA CYS A 612 -21.67 5.51 12.48
C CYS A 612 -20.56 4.46 12.33
N ARG A 613 -20.32 3.99 11.11
CA ARG A 613 -19.12 3.24 10.69
C ARG A 613 -18.21 4.19 9.94
N THR A 614 -17.12 4.62 10.57
CA THR A 614 -16.31 5.74 10.05
C THR A 614 -14.81 5.48 10.06
N ALA A 615 -14.04 6.35 9.42
CA ALA A 615 -12.60 6.46 9.60
C ALA A 615 -12.23 7.61 10.57
N ALA A 616 -10.93 7.94 10.66
CA ALA A 616 -10.38 8.88 11.65
C ALA A 616 -10.93 10.32 11.51
N SER A 617 -11.06 10.85 10.29
CA SER A 617 -11.43 12.27 10.06
C SER A 617 -12.80 12.62 10.64
N PHE A 618 -13.75 11.69 10.66
CA PHE A 618 -15.08 11.94 11.23
C PHE A 618 -15.02 12.18 12.74
N VAL A 619 -14.21 11.42 13.48
CA VAL A 619 -14.12 11.55 14.95
C VAL A 619 -13.61 12.94 15.32
N SER A 620 -12.54 13.40 14.67
CA SER A 620 -11.99 14.75 14.83
C SER A 620 -13.00 15.86 14.51
N ALA A 621 -13.76 15.69 13.41
CA ALA A 621 -14.80 16.65 13.04
C ALA A 621 -15.97 16.67 14.03
N ARG A 622 -16.42 15.50 14.50
CA ARG A 622 -17.56 15.35 15.41
C ARG A 622 -17.31 15.94 16.79
N ILE A 623 -16.07 15.95 17.25
CA ILE A 623 -15.68 16.56 18.54
C ILE A 623 -15.29 18.03 18.39
N GLY A 624 -15.10 18.52 17.16
CA GLY A 624 -14.63 19.89 16.90
C GLY A 624 -13.19 20.07 17.36
N ILE A 625 -12.29 19.16 16.94
CA ILE A 625 -10.90 19.23 17.35
C ILE A 625 -10.18 20.38 16.66
N ILE A 626 -9.45 21.18 17.42
CA ILE A 626 -8.66 22.30 16.91
C ILE A 626 -7.26 21.79 16.58
N PRO A 627 -6.70 22.02 15.38
CA PRO A 627 -5.36 21.56 15.05
C PRO A 627 -4.30 22.00 16.07
N LYS A 628 -3.39 21.07 16.41
CA LYS A 628 -2.27 21.29 17.34
C LYS A 628 -0.96 21.04 16.60
N ASP A 629 0.09 21.76 16.98
CA ASP A 629 1.44 21.56 16.44
C ASP A 629 1.96 20.14 16.73
N LEU A 630 2.93 19.70 15.92
CA LEU A 630 3.56 18.40 16.09
C LEU A 630 4.30 18.34 17.45
N VAL A 631 4.11 17.21 18.14
CA VAL A 631 4.75 16.94 19.42
C VAL A 631 6.22 16.63 19.18
N LEU A 632 7.09 17.28 19.94
CA LEU A 632 8.54 17.11 19.93
C LEU A 632 9.03 16.51 21.25
N PRO A 633 10.22 15.89 21.29
CA PRO A 633 10.77 15.31 22.52
C PRO A 633 10.84 16.28 23.71
N LYS A 634 11.06 17.57 23.44
CA LYS A 634 11.12 18.64 24.45
C LYS A 634 9.81 18.86 25.21
N ASP A 635 8.69 18.39 24.66
CA ASP A 635 7.37 18.53 25.28
C ASP A 635 7.15 17.51 26.42
N PHE A 636 8.09 16.58 26.59
CA PHE A 636 8.13 15.63 27.70
C PHE A 636 9.17 16.06 28.72
N ALA A 637 8.84 15.96 30.02
CA ALA A 637 9.78 16.22 31.10
C ALA A 637 10.96 15.25 31.00
N SER A 638 12.14 15.76 30.63
CA SER A 638 13.34 14.94 30.49
C SER A 638 13.91 14.62 31.88
N ASP A 639 13.71 13.40 32.35
CA ASP A 639 14.74 12.79 33.19
C ASP A 639 16.02 12.77 32.33
N LYS A 640 17.14 13.25 32.88
CA LYS A 640 18.46 13.29 32.23
C LYS A 640 19.04 11.87 31.98
N GLU A 641 18.23 10.92 31.54
CA GLU A 641 18.65 9.55 31.30
C GLU A 641 19.22 9.40 29.88
N SER A 642 20.47 8.93 29.82
CA SER A 642 21.27 8.70 28.61
C SER A 642 20.84 7.45 27.80
N CYS A 643 19.59 6.99 27.93
CA CYS A 643 19.11 5.76 27.29
C CYS A 643 18.64 5.99 25.85
N GLY A 644 18.80 4.96 25.01
CA GLY A 644 18.32 4.97 23.62
C GLY A 644 16.80 4.85 23.50
N ALA A 645 16.23 5.04 22.30
CA ALA A 645 14.83 4.73 22.03
C ALA A 645 14.65 3.30 21.50
N LEU A 646 13.44 2.79 21.68
CA LEU A 646 13.03 1.45 21.24
C LEU A 646 12.04 1.56 20.08
N ILE A 647 12.38 0.97 18.95
CA ILE A 647 11.56 0.95 17.74
C ILE A 647 11.16 -0.49 17.45
N VAL A 648 9.86 -0.80 17.34
CA VAL A 648 9.33 -2.16 17.18
C VAL A 648 8.53 -2.26 15.88
N VAL A 649 8.91 -3.17 14.99
CA VAL A 649 8.26 -3.34 13.67
C VAL A 649 7.92 -4.80 13.40
N GLY A 650 6.64 -5.17 13.49
CA GLY A 650 6.20 -6.56 13.32
C GLY A 650 5.60 -6.94 11.97
N SER A 651 5.18 -5.98 11.14
CA SER A 651 4.46 -6.28 9.89
C SER A 651 5.39 -6.46 8.68
N TYR A 652 5.18 -7.49 7.87
CA TYR A 652 5.75 -7.62 6.52
C TYR A 652 4.78 -7.10 5.46
N VAL A 653 5.00 -5.87 4.99
CA VAL A 653 4.22 -5.22 3.93
C VAL A 653 5.20 -4.40 3.09
N PRO A 654 5.10 -4.37 1.73
CA PRO A 654 6.10 -3.70 0.90
C PRO A 654 6.42 -2.26 1.31
N LYS A 655 5.40 -1.50 1.74
CA LYS A 655 5.58 -0.13 2.24
C LYS A 655 6.37 -0.07 3.56
N THR A 656 6.05 -0.94 4.52
CA THR A 656 6.78 -1.02 5.79
C THR A 656 8.24 -1.44 5.58
N THR A 657 8.50 -2.38 4.66
CA THR A 657 9.86 -2.81 4.32
C THR A 657 10.68 -1.64 3.78
N LYS A 658 10.16 -0.89 2.81
CA LYS A 658 10.82 0.32 2.29
C LYS A 658 11.10 1.36 3.38
N GLN A 659 10.16 1.58 4.29
CA GLN A 659 10.34 2.53 5.41
C GLN A 659 11.44 2.10 6.38
N VAL A 660 11.61 0.80 6.59
CA VAL A 660 12.67 0.25 7.45
C VAL A 660 14.03 0.29 6.76
N GLU A 661 14.10 -0.06 5.48
CA GLU A 661 15.33 0.05 4.67
C GLU A 661 15.86 1.49 4.66
N GLU A 662 14.97 2.47 4.50
CA GLU A 662 15.32 3.89 4.52
C GLU A 662 15.82 4.33 5.91
N LEU A 663 15.12 3.92 6.99
CA LEU A 663 15.56 4.18 8.36
C LEU A 663 16.97 3.60 8.63
N GLN A 664 17.22 2.36 8.20
CA GLN A 664 18.52 1.73 8.36
C GLN A 664 19.60 2.43 7.53
N SER A 665 19.27 2.89 6.33
CA SER A 665 20.19 3.63 5.44
C SER A 665 20.60 4.98 6.03
N GLN A 666 19.65 5.76 6.53
CA GLN A 666 19.88 7.11 7.04
C GLN A 666 20.50 7.15 8.44
N HIS A 667 20.34 6.10 9.27
CA HIS A 667 20.77 6.09 10.67
C HIS A 667 21.85 5.04 11.01
N LYS A 668 22.65 4.58 10.02
CA LYS A 668 23.62 3.47 10.17
C LYS A 668 24.54 3.55 11.40
N GLN A 669 24.94 4.74 11.82
CA GLN A 669 25.90 4.90 12.93
C GLN A 669 25.24 4.91 14.33
N LYS A 670 23.97 5.31 14.43
CA LYS A 670 23.26 5.44 15.72
C LYS A 670 22.21 4.34 15.96
N LEU A 671 21.69 3.73 14.89
CA LEU A 671 20.67 2.68 14.95
C LEU A 671 21.29 1.28 15.00
N ARG A 672 20.88 0.48 15.98
CA ARG A 672 21.20 -0.96 16.04
C ARG A 672 19.95 -1.76 15.75
N SER A 673 20.04 -2.64 14.75
CA SER A 673 18.93 -3.49 14.32
C SER A 673 19.07 -4.89 14.93
N ILE A 674 17.98 -5.40 15.49
CA ILE A 674 17.82 -6.75 16.01
C ILE A 674 16.69 -7.39 15.21
N GLU A 675 17.05 -8.33 14.34
CA GLU A 675 16.07 -9.13 13.61
C GLU A 675 15.68 -10.37 14.41
N ILE A 676 14.38 -10.67 14.47
CA ILE A 676 13.79 -11.86 15.07
C ILE A 676 13.35 -12.79 13.94
N SER A 677 13.94 -13.99 13.88
CA SER A 677 13.62 -14.98 12.85
C SER A 677 12.21 -15.54 13.03
N VAL A 678 11.33 -15.31 12.03
CA VAL A 678 9.96 -15.85 12.00
C VAL A 678 9.97 -17.37 12.03
N GLU A 679 10.88 -18.02 11.30
CA GLU A 679 11.01 -19.49 11.30
C GLU A 679 11.26 -20.03 12.71
N LYS A 680 12.22 -19.44 13.45
CA LYS A 680 12.56 -19.88 14.82
C LYS A 680 11.42 -19.67 15.81
N VAL A 681 10.65 -18.59 15.70
CA VAL A 681 9.61 -18.26 16.68
C VAL A 681 8.24 -18.85 16.35
N ALA A 682 7.95 -19.15 15.09
CA ALA A 682 6.64 -19.64 14.65
C ALA A 682 6.61 -21.13 14.27
N LEU A 683 7.74 -21.70 13.82
CA LEU A 683 7.79 -23.04 13.21
C LEU A 683 8.69 -24.06 13.92
N LYS A 684 9.56 -23.63 14.84
CA LYS A 684 10.48 -24.51 15.60
C LYS A 684 9.95 -24.80 17.01
N SER A 685 10.68 -25.62 17.76
CA SER A 685 10.31 -26.02 19.13
C SER A 685 10.33 -24.84 20.12
N SER A 686 9.64 -25.02 21.25
CA SER A 686 9.55 -24.02 22.31
C SER A 686 10.92 -23.60 22.87
N GLU A 687 11.91 -24.50 22.88
CA GLU A 687 13.28 -24.20 23.35
C GLU A 687 13.99 -23.22 22.41
N VAL A 688 13.85 -23.43 21.08
CA VAL A 688 14.45 -22.56 20.05
C VAL A 688 13.83 -21.17 20.11
N ARG A 689 12.51 -21.10 20.26
CA ARG A 689 11.78 -19.84 20.44
C ARG A 689 12.28 -19.08 21.68
N ALA A 690 12.41 -19.75 22.82
CA ALA A 690 12.88 -19.13 24.06
C ALA A 690 14.33 -18.62 23.94
N ALA A 691 15.22 -19.35 23.25
CA ALA A 691 16.60 -18.92 23.02
C ALA A 691 16.68 -17.67 22.12
N GLU A 692 15.87 -17.60 21.07
CA GLU A 692 15.81 -16.44 20.18
C GLU A 692 15.29 -15.19 20.90
N ILE A 693 14.29 -15.34 21.76
CA ILE A 693 13.75 -14.26 22.59
C ILE A 693 14.83 -13.75 23.57
N ARG A 694 15.51 -14.64 24.30
CA ARG A 694 16.59 -14.24 25.23
C ARG A 694 17.70 -13.45 24.54
N ARG A 695 18.16 -13.92 23.38
CA ARG A 695 19.17 -13.22 22.57
C ARG A 695 18.72 -11.80 22.22
N ALA A 696 17.49 -11.65 21.76
CA ALA A 696 16.96 -10.34 21.37
C ALA A 696 16.85 -9.38 22.57
N VAL A 697 16.42 -9.88 23.73
CA VAL A 697 16.31 -9.10 24.97
C VAL A 697 17.68 -8.63 25.45
N GLU A 698 18.67 -9.53 25.54
CA GLU A 698 20.02 -9.21 25.99
C GLU A 698 20.68 -8.13 25.12
N MET A 699 20.53 -8.25 23.79
CA MET A 699 21.03 -7.25 22.84
C MET A 699 20.30 -5.92 22.98
N ALA A 700 18.97 -5.94 23.11
CA ALA A 700 18.17 -4.73 23.24
C ALA A 700 18.53 -3.95 24.52
N ASP A 701 18.65 -4.63 25.66
CA ASP A 701 19.07 -4.02 26.92
C ASP A 701 20.51 -3.47 26.84
N ALA A 702 21.43 -4.17 26.17
CA ALA A 702 22.79 -3.67 25.96
C ALA A 702 22.82 -2.38 25.12
N PHE A 703 22.07 -2.33 24.02
CA PHE A 703 22.04 -1.16 23.14
C PHE A 703 21.31 0.04 23.75
N LEU A 704 20.20 -0.19 24.44
CA LEU A 704 19.46 0.86 25.13
C LEU A 704 20.30 1.50 26.24
N ARG A 705 21.02 0.69 27.04
CA ARG A 705 21.94 1.20 28.08
C ARG A 705 23.10 2.01 27.51
N ALA A 706 23.56 1.66 26.31
CA ALA A 706 24.60 2.39 25.59
C ALA A 706 24.09 3.67 24.88
N GLY A 707 22.84 4.09 25.12
CA GLY A 707 22.26 5.28 24.50
C GLY A 707 21.97 5.15 23.00
N ARG A 708 21.96 3.93 22.45
CA ARG A 708 21.78 3.68 21.00
C ARG A 708 20.31 3.48 20.66
N GLU A 709 19.88 4.06 19.54
CA GLU A 709 18.55 3.80 18.98
C GLU A 709 18.46 2.33 18.59
N THR A 710 17.44 1.62 19.09
CA THR A 710 17.35 0.16 18.96
C THR A 710 16.10 -0.23 18.18
N LEU A 711 16.29 -0.81 17.00
CA LEU A 711 15.23 -1.33 16.15
C LEU A 711 15.08 -2.85 16.34
N ILE A 712 13.91 -3.30 16.77
CA ILE A 712 13.51 -4.70 16.81
C ILE A 712 12.52 -4.96 15.69
N MET A 713 12.80 -5.95 14.84
CA MET A 713 11.90 -6.32 13.75
C MET A 713 11.81 -7.82 13.50
N SER A 714 10.69 -8.28 12.96
CA SER A 714 10.58 -9.65 12.43
C SER A 714 11.35 -9.79 11.11
N SER A 715 11.82 -11.01 10.81
CA SER A 715 12.46 -11.33 9.53
C SER A 715 11.54 -11.01 8.35
N ARG A 716 12.14 -10.60 7.23
CA ARG A 716 11.43 -10.06 6.06
C ARG A 716 11.13 -11.11 4.98
N GLU A 717 10.90 -12.34 5.38
CA GLU A 717 10.45 -13.42 4.48
C GLU A 717 8.96 -13.68 4.70
N LEU A 718 8.18 -13.69 3.61
CA LEU A 718 6.74 -13.95 3.68
C LEU A 718 6.50 -15.45 3.86
N ILE A 719 6.09 -15.85 5.06
CA ILE A 719 5.67 -17.21 5.36
C ILE A 719 4.14 -17.23 5.46
N THR A 720 3.47 -17.87 4.49
CA THR A 720 2.00 -18.01 4.44
C THR A 720 1.58 -19.46 4.65
N GLY A 721 0.48 -19.66 5.37
CA GLY A 721 -0.15 -20.97 5.53
C GLY A 721 -0.94 -21.39 4.29
N LYS A 722 -1.36 -22.65 4.22
CA LYS A 722 -2.22 -23.16 3.13
C LYS A 722 -3.66 -22.65 3.25
N THR A 723 -4.04 -22.14 4.42
CA THR A 723 -5.37 -21.58 4.73
C THR A 723 -5.27 -20.21 5.42
N SER A 724 -6.36 -19.44 5.39
CA SER A 724 -6.45 -18.14 6.10
C SER A 724 -6.27 -18.31 7.61
N SER A 725 -6.78 -19.41 8.19
CA SER A 725 -6.63 -19.72 9.62
C SER A 725 -5.19 -20.03 10.01
N GLU A 726 -4.45 -20.77 9.18
CA GLU A 726 -3.03 -21.06 9.42
C GLU A 726 -2.17 -19.79 9.34
N SER A 727 -2.47 -18.91 8.38
CA SER A 727 -1.78 -17.63 8.25
C SER A 727 -2.02 -16.71 9.48
N LEU A 728 -3.24 -16.72 10.04
CA LEU A 728 -3.55 -16.01 11.28
C LEU A 728 -2.79 -16.58 12.50
N ASP A 729 -2.62 -17.90 12.59
CA ASP A 729 -1.87 -18.53 13.69
C ASP A 729 -0.37 -18.16 13.66
N ILE A 730 0.25 -18.16 12.48
CA ILE A 730 1.65 -17.72 12.30
C ILE A 730 1.81 -16.26 12.74
N ASN A 731 0.92 -15.36 12.29
CA ASN A 731 0.95 -13.96 12.67
C ASN A 731 0.78 -13.76 14.19
N SER A 732 -0.10 -14.55 14.82
CA SER A 732 -0.31 -14.54 16.27
C SER A 732 0.96 -14.94 17.03
N LYS A 733 1.66 -16.00 16.60
CA LYS A 733 2.93 -16.46 17.21
C LYS A 733 4.05 -15.43 17.09
N VAL A 734 4.17 -14.77 15.93
CA VAL A 734 5.16 -13.70 15.71
C VAL A 734 4.85 -12.49 16.60
N SER A 735 3.59 -12.04 16.65
CA SER A 735 3.18 -10.93 17.52
C SER A 735 3.47 -11.24 18.99
N SER A 736 3.14 -12.46 19.43
CA SER A 736 3.44 -12.94 20.78
C SER A 736 4.94 -12.93 21.12
N ALA A 737 5.79 -13.33 20.17
CA ALA A 737 7.25 -13.28 20.37
C ALA A 737 7.78 -11.85 20.52
N LEU A 738 7.29 -10.90 19.70
CA LEU A 738 7.65 -9.48 19.82
C LEU A 738 7.19 -8.91 21.17
N VAL A 739 5.97 -9.23 21.60
CA VAL A 739 5.45 -8.86 22.92
C VAL A 739 6.35 -9.40 24.04
N GLU A 740 6.75 -10.67 23.96
CA GLU A 740 7.61 -11.28 24.97
C GLU A 740 8.97 -10.60 25.06
N VAL A 741 9.60 -10.26 23.91
CA VAL A 741 10.86 -9.51 23.88
C VAL A 741 10.69 -8.15 24.57
N VAL A 742 9.71 -7.35 24.15
CA VAL A 742 9.49 -6.01 24.75
C VAL A 742 9.15 -6.10 26.24
N SER A 743 8.39 -7.13 26.65
CA SER A 743 8.04 -7.39 28.04
C SER A 743 9.19 -7.93 28.90
N GLN A 744 10.36 -8.19 28.33
CA GLN A 744 11.53 -8.65 29.07
C GLN A 744 12.66 -7.61 29.10
N ILE A 745 12.59 -6.56 28.27
CA ILE A 745 13.53 -5.42 28.29
C ILE A 745 13.44 -4.69 29.63
N THR A 746 14.54 -4.66 30.39
CA THR A 746 14.58 -4.04 31.72
C THR A 746 14.94 -2.57 31.68
N THR A 747 15.69 -2.16 30.66
CA THR A 747 16.15 -0.78 30.48
C THR A 747 15.00 0.14 30.07
N ARG A 748 14.84 1.27 30.74
CA ARG A 748 13.82 2.28 30.41
C ARG A 748 14.20 2.99 29.11
N PRO A 749 13.42 2.84 28.02
CA PRO A 749 13.70 3.57 26.77
C PRO A 749 13.30 5.04 26.90
N ARG A 750 13.94 5.92 26.14
CA ARG A 750 13.57 7.35 26.08
C ARG A 750 12.18 7.55 25.49
N TYR A 751 11.89 6.85 24.40
CA TYR A 751 10.55 6.71 23.83
C TYR A 751 10.42 5.33 23.20
N ILE A 752 9.19 4.90 22.97
CA ILE A 752 8.88 3.65 22.28
C ILE A 752 8.08 3.98 21.03
N LEU A 753 8.51 3.50 19.87
CA LEU A 753 7.77 3.62 18.61
C LEU A 753 7.38 2.23 18.13
N ALA A 754 6.09 1.95 17.97
CA ALA A 754 5.60 0.70 17.39
C ALA A 754 5.00 0.97 16.02
N LYS A 755 5.34 0.14 15.03
CA LYS A 755 4.81 0.26 13.67
C LYS A 755 3.94 -0.93 13.26
N GLY A 756 2.74 -0.60 12.79
CA GLY A 756 1.70 -1.54 12.37
C GLY A 756 0.56 -1.59 13.41
N GLY A 757 -0.68 -1.79 12.95
CA GLY A 757 -1.87 -1.80 13.82
C GLY A 757 -1.75 -2.84 14.94
N ILE A 758 -1.69 -4.13 14.57
CA ILE A 758 -1.59 -5.23 15.55
C ILE A 758 -0.36 -5.07 16.46
N THR A 759 0.81 -4.79 15.88
CA THR A 759 2.07 -4.61 16.65
C THR A 759 1.95 -3.48 17.67
N SER A 760 1.32 -2.36 17.31
CA SER A 760 1.13 -1.25 18.24
C SER A 760 0.14 -1.61 19.36
N SER A 761 -0.96 -2.29 19.02
CA SER A 761 -1.96 -2.74 20.01
C SER A 761 -1.31 -3.66 21.04
N ASP A 762 -0.68 -4.72 20.55
CA ASP A 762 -0.11 -5.78 21.38
C ASP A 762 1.06 -5.28 22.22
N THR A 763 1.88 -4.38 21.68
CA THR A 763 2.98 -3.76 22.44
C THR A 763 2.42 -2.91 23.59
N ALA A 764 1.43 -2.04 23.33
CA ALA A 764 0.84 -1.21 24.38
C ALA A 764 0.10 -2.05 25.46
N THR A 765 -0.77 -2.96 25.03
CA THR A 765 -1.69 -3.68 25.92
C THR A 765 -1.07 -4.90 26.60
N LYS A 766 -0.25 -5.69 25.89
CA LYS A 766 0.30 -6.94 26.40
C LYS A 766 1.73 -6.76 26.93
N ALA A 767 2.58 -6.06 26.19
CA ALA A 767 3.99 -5.90 26.59
C ALA A 767 4.18 -4.83 27.68
N LEU A 768 3.56 -3.66 27.46
CA LEU A 768 3.62 -2.53 28.39
C LEU A 768 2.49 -2.54 29.42
N LYS A 769 1.50 -3.42 29.28
CA LYS A 769 0.37 -3.58 30.23
C LYS A 769 -0.42 -2.28 30.47
N ALA A 770 -0.44 -1.38 29.48
CA ALA A 770 -1.21 -0.15 29.57
C ALA A 770 -2.71 -0.48 29.60
N ARG A 771 -3.42 0.01 30.63
CA ARG A 771 -4.88 -0.05 30.78
C ARG A 771 -5.55 1.22 30.26
N ARG A 772 -4.82 2.34 30.36
CA ARG A 772 -5.22 3.65 29.86
C ARG A 772 -4.05 4.38 29.19
N ALA A 773 -4.36 5.23 28.23
CA ALA A 773 -3.41 6.12 27.59
C ALA A 773 -4.06 7.46 27.24
N LEU A 774 -3.28 8.55 27.28
CA LEU A 774 -3.71 9.87 26.82
C LEU A 774 -3.04 10.17 25.48
N VAL A 775 -3.81 10.47 24.44
CA VAL A 775 -3.27 10.94 23.16
C VAL A 775 -2.87 12.40 23.33
N ILE A 776 -1.58 12.73 23.26
CA ILE A 776 -1.11 14.11 23.51
C ILE A 776 -1.13 14.96 22.23
N GLY A 777 -0.95 14.30 21.08
CA GLY A 777 -0.83 14.93 19.77
C GLY A 777 -0.19 13.98 18.78
N GLN A 778 0.49 14.52 17.77
CA GLN A 778 1.04 13.77 16.65
C GLN A 778 2.56 14.00 16.52
N ALA A 779 3.33 12.95 16.28
CA ALA A 779 4.76 13.06 15.95
C ALA A 779 4.98 13.42 14.47
N LEU A 780 4.02 13.07 13.63
CA LEU A 780 3.88 13.38 12.21
C LEU A 780 2.39 13.36 11.89
N ALA A 781 1.92 14.06 10.87
CA ALA A 781 0.51 14.03 10.46
C ALA A 781 0.01 12.57 10.31
N GLY A 782 -0.98 12.18 11.13
CA GLY A 782 -1.51 10.82 11.17
C GLY A 782 -0.67 9.79 11.95
N VAL A 783 0.31 10.20 12.76
CA VAL A 783 1.12 9.36 13.65
C VAL A 783 0.95 9.85 15.10
N PRO A 784 0.00 9.27 15.87
CA PRO A 784 -0.32 9.75 17.21
C PRO A 784 0.74 9.37 18.26
N VAL A 785 0.85 10.20 19.29
CA VAL A 785 1.71 10.00 20.45
C VAL A 785 0.86 9.83 21.71
N TRP A 786 1.06 8.72 22.39
CA TRP A 786 0.36 8.37 23.62
C TRP A 786 1.28 8.58 24.83
N LYS A 787 0.70 9.06 25.92
CA LYS A 787 1.28 8.95 27.26
C LYS A 787 0.54 7.85 27.99
N LEU A 788 1.25 6.75 28.24
CA LEU A 788 0.70 5.60 28.95
C LEU A 788 0.44 5.94 30.42
N GLY A 789 -0.57 5.31 31.00
CA GLY A 789 -0.94 5.48 32.40
C GLY A 789 0.14 5.03 33.39
N PRO A 790 0.05 5.45 34.67
CA PRO A 790 1.03 5.11 35.70
C PRO A 790 1.14 3.60 35.99
N GLU A 791 0.14 2.81 35.60
CA GLU A 791 0.12 1.36 35.71
C GLU A 791 0.98 0.64 34.66
N SER A 792 1.37 1.34 33.58
CA SER A 792 2.12 0.73 32.50
C SER A 792 3.56 0.44 32.91
N ARG A 793 4.20 -0.50 32.21
CA ARG A 793 5.64 -0.66 32.24
C ARG A 793 6.28 0.60 31.65
N HIS A 794 7.26 1.16 32.35
CA HIS A 794 7.88 2.46 32.05
C HIS A 794 6.88 3.64 32.01
N PRO A 795 6.27 3.99 33.16
CA PRO A 795 5.35 5.12 33.24
C PRO A 795 5.94 6.42 32.68
N GLY A 796 5.11 7.18 31.98
CA GLY A 796 5.49 8.49 31.43
C GLY A 796 6.39 8.44 30.19
N VAL A 797 6.82 7.26 29.73
CA VAL A 797 7.55 7.14 28.46
C VAL A 797 6.60 7.43 27.29
N PRO A 798 6.97 8.31 26.34
CA PRO A 798 6.19 8.57 25.14
C PRO A 798 6.07 7.30 24.29
N TYR A 799 4.84 6.98 23.89
CA TYR A 799 4.52 5.83 23.05
C TYR A 799 3.98 6.30 21.70
N VAL A 800 4.80 6.19 20.65
CA VAL A 800 4.46 6.59 19.29
C VAL A 800 3.81 5.42 18.56
N VAL A 801 2.55 5.59 18.17
CA VAL A 801 1.80 4.59 17.38
C VAL A 801 1.94 4.95 15.91
N PHE A 802 2.69 4.15 15.15
CA PHE A 802 2.95 4.39 13.74
C PHE A 802 2.06 3.50 12.87
N PRO A 803 1.02 4.04 12.19
CA PRO A 803 0.12 3.23 11.39
C PRO A 803 0.80 2.57 10.19
N GLY A 804 0.31 1.40 9.77
CA GLY A 804 0.89 0.66 8.64
C GLY A 804 0.82 1.43 7.31
N ASN A 805 -0.26 2.18 7.10
CA ASN A 805 -0.58 2.79 5.80
C ASN A 805 -0.20 4.29 5.69
N VAL A 806 0.37 4.90 6.73
CA VAL A 806 0.65 6.35 6.79
C VAL A 806 2.11 6.67 6.43
N GLY A 807 2.32 7.86 5.84
CA GLY A 807 3.63 8.41 5.52
C GLY A 807 4.21 7.98 4.17
N SER A 808 5.23 8.70 3.71
CA SER A 808 6.12 8.34 2.60
C SER A 808 7.07 7.20 2.98
N SER A 809 7.95 6.76 2.08
CA SER A 809 9.03 5.83 2.41
C SER A 809 10.03 6.39 3.44
N THR A 810 10.16 7.71 3.55
CA THR A 810 11.07 8.38 4.50
C THR A 810 10.44 8.68 5.86
N ALA A 811 9.11 8.63 5.98
CA ALA A 811 8.39 9.09 7.17
C ALA A 811 8.84 8.44 8.50
N LEU A 812 9.21 7.15 8.49
CA LEU A 812 9.72 6.49 9.69
C LEU A 812 11.08 7.04 10.11
N ALA A 813 11.98 7.28 9.15
CA ALA A 813 13.29 7.87 9.38
C ALA A 813 13.15 9.32 9.88
N GLU A 814 12.23 10.09 9.31
CA GLU A 814 11.95 11.48 9.72
C GLU A 814 11.52 11.57 11.19
N VAL A 815 10.59 10.70 11.64
CA VAL A 815 10.16 10.66 13.04
C VAL A 815 11.32 10.26 13.96
N VAL A 816 12.07 9.21 13.61
CA VAL A 816 13.23 8.80 14.44
C VAL A 816 14.30 9.89 14.51
N LYS A 817 14.53 10.60 13.40
CA LYS A 817 15.47 11.72 13.34
C LYS A 817 15.03 12.89 14.22
N SER A 818 13.78 13.34 14.10
CA SER A 818 13.27 14.46 14.91
C SER A 818 13.11 14.11 16.40
N TRP A 819 13.04 12.81 16.72
CA TRP A 819 12.95 12.32 18.10
C TRP A 819 14.28 11.83 18.70
N SER A 820 15.38 11.91 17.94
CA SER A 820 16.73 11.60 18.42
C SER A 820 17.29 12.77 19.24
N VAL A 821 17.94 12.48 20.38
CA VAL A 821 18.63 13.51 21.17
C VAL A 821 19.85 13.96 20.38
N VAL A 822 19.75 15.17 19.83
CA VAL A 822 20.92 15.94 19.40
C VAL A 822 21.37 16.71 20.63
N ALA A 823 22.26 16.12 21.44
CA ALA A 823 23.16 16.96 22.24
C ALA A 823 23.81 17.93 21.25
N GLY A 824 23.78 19.23 21.51
CA GLY A 824 24.22 20.27 20.57
C GLY A 824 25.63 19.97 20.06
N ARG A 825 25.72 19.41 18.85
CA ARG A 825 26.98 18.98 18.23
C ARG A 825 27.48 19.98 17.21
N SER A 826 26.59 20.84 16.70
CA SER A 826 27.02 21.81 15.70
C SER A 826 27.83 22.92 16.38
N THR A 827 29.04 23.19 15.88
CA THR A 827 29.86 24.33 16.34
C THR A 827 29.07 25.63 16.29
N LYS A 828 28.13 25.75 15.35
CA LYS A 828 27.21 26.88 15.22
C LYS A 828 26.31 27.07 16.44
N GLU A 829 25.65 26.01 16.91
CA GLU A 829 24.83 26.07 18.12
C GLU A 829 25.66 26.38 19.37
N LEU A 830 26.86 25.79 19.48
CA LEU A 830 27.77 26.07 20.59
C LEU A 830 28.10 27.56 20.67
N LEU A 831 28.47 28.17 19.54
CA LEU A 831 28.85 29.58 19.47
C LEU A 831 27.65 30.52 19.59
N LEU A 832 26.47 30.14 19.11
CA LEU A 832 25.23 30.91 19.34
C LEU A 832 24.81 30.88 20.82
N ASN A 833 24.97 29.75 21.50
CA ASN A 833 24.72 29.66 22.95
C ASN A 833 25.71 30.51 23.74
N ALA A 834 26.99 30.53 23.31
CA ALA A 834 27.99 31.43 23.87
C ALA A 834 27.64 32.90 23.63
N GLU A 835 27.13 33.24 22.44
CA GLU A 835 26.65 34.59 22.11
C GLU A 835 25.50 35.03 23.03
N ASN A 836 24.49 34.18 23.19
CA ASN A 836 23.34 34.45 24.06
C ASN A 836 23.71 34.48 25.54
N GLY A 837 24.69 33.66 25.94
CA GLY A 837 25.12 33.50 27.32
C GLY A 837 26.22 34.48 27.77
N GLY A 838 26.79 35.25 26.86
CA GLY A 838 27.86 36.22 27.14
C GLY A 838 29.16 35.57 27.65
N TYR A 839 29.53 34.40 27.11
CA TYR A 839 30.78 33.70 27.44
C TYR A 839 31.53 33.31 26.16
N ALA A 840 32.75 32.77 26.29
CA ALA A 840 33.51 32.23 25.17
C ALA A 840 33.86 30.75 25.36
N ILE A 841 33.99 30.02 24.26
CA ILE A 841 34.33 28.60 24.24
C ILE A 841 35.80 28.48 23.84
N GLY A 842 36.54 27.63 24.57
CA GLY A 842 37.91 27.30 24.23
C GLY A 842 37.98 26.28 23.08
N ALA A 843 38.74 26.61 22.05
CA ALA A 843 39.16 25.68 21.01
C ALA A 843 40.62 25.29 21.25
N PHE A 844 40.85 24.01 21.51
CA PHE A 844 42.13 23.51 22.00
C PHE A 844 42.79 22.62 20.95
N ASN A 845 44.02 22.97 20.55
CA ASN A 845 44.74 22.17 19.56
C ASN A 845 45.14 20.81 20.13
N VAL A 846 44.83 19.74 19.40
CA VAL A 846 45.16 18.35 19.78
C VAL A 846 46.06 17.68 18.74
N TYR A 847 47.06 16.93 19.23
CA TYR A 847 48.07 16.28 18.38
C TYR A 847 48.07 14.75 18.51
N ASN A 848 47.41 14.22 19.54
CA ASN A 848 47.41 12.81 19.93
C ASN A 848 46.19 12.50 20.81
N LEU A 849 46.04 11.22 21.20
CA LEU A 849 44.94 10.75 22.03
C LEU A 849 44.92 11.40 23.42
N GLU A 850 46.09 11.60 24.03
CA GLU A 850 46.22 12.22 25.35
C GLU A 850 45.68 13.66 25.37
N GLY A 851 45.91 14.42 24.30
CA GLY A 851 45.35 15.77 24.14
C GLY A 851 43.84 15.74 23.98
N ILE A 852 43.32 14.80 23.19
CA ILE A 852 41.87 14.60 23.00
C ILE A 852 41.20 14.28 24.34
N GLU A 853 41.73 13.28 25.07
CA GLU A 853 41.21 12.90 26.38
C GLU A 853 41.32 14.04 27.39
N ALA A 854 42.43 14.80 27.39
CA ALA A 854 42.61 15.93 28.30
C ALA A 854 41.53 17.00 28.11
N VAL A 855 41.16 17.33 26.86
CA VAL A 855 40.10 18.31 26.55
C VAL A 855 38.75 17.78 26.98
N VAL A 856 38.42 16.53 26.62
CA VAL A 856 37.12 15.93 26.96
C VAL A 856 36.95 15.82 28.47
N GLU A 857 37.94 15.30 29.19
CA GLU A 857 37.86 15.15 30.64
C GLU A 857 37.77 16.51 31.36
N ALA A 858 38.53 17.52 30.93
CA ALA A 858 38.44 18.86 31.50
C ALA A 858 37.05 19.48 31.27
N ALA A 859 36.51 19.33 30.06
CA ALA A 859 35.18 19.84 29.71
C ALA A 859 34.07 19.16 30.52
N GLU A 860 34.15 17.84 30.71
CA GLU A 860 33.19 17.08 31.49
C GLU A 860 33.25 17.42 32.98
N GLU A 861 34.45 17.58 33.56
CA GLU A 861 34.61 17.95 34.97
C GLU A 861 34.09 19.36 35.26
N GLU A 862 34.31 20.31 34.34
CA GLU A 862 33.83 21.69 34.46
C GLU A 862 32.38 21.86 33.98
N ASN A 863 31.73 20.80 33.49
CA ASN A 863 30.42 20.85 32.84
C ASN A 863 30.32 21.98 31.81
N SER A 864 31.30 22.05 30.90
CA SER A 864 31.50 23.12 29.92
C SER A 864 31.45 22.59 28.48
N PRO A 865 30.96 23.37 27.51
CA PRO A 865 31.23 23.08 26.11
C PRO A 865 32.72 23.30 25.78
N ALA A 866 33.24 22.59 24.79
CA ALA A 866 34.62 22.74 24.30
C ALA A 866 34.75 22.38 22.81
N ILE A 867 35.82 22.83 22.15
CA ILE A 867 36.10 22.50 20.76
C ILE A 867 37.45 21.77 20.67
N LEU A 868 37.44 20.55 20.10
CA LEU A 868 38.63 19.82 19.73
C LEU A 868 39.15 20.36 18.39
N GLN A 869 40.32 21.00 18.41
CA GLN A 869 40.85 21.69 17.25
C GLN A 869 42.03 20.92 16.64
N VAL A 870 42.02 20.70 15.33
CA VAL A 870 43.08 20.00 14.59
C VAL A 870 43.75 20.97 13.64
N HIS A 871 45.01 21.29 13.92
CA HIS A 871 45.86 22.13 13.06
C HIS A 871 46.45 21.31 11.89
N PRO A 872 46.78 21.90 10.72
CA PRO A 872 47.28 21.15 9.56
C PRO A 872 48.56 20.35 9.86
N GLY A 873 49.43 20.86 10.74
CA GLY A 873 50.60 20.12 11.22
C GLY A 873 50.24 18.84 11.99
N ALA A 874 49.22 18.90 12.85
CA ALA A 874 48.69 17.73 13.56
C ALA A 874 47.99 16.76 12.60
N PHE A 875 47.22 17.30 11.65
CA PHE A 875 46.53 16.51 10.63
C PHE A 875 47.52 15.75 9.73
N LYS A 876 48.61 16.39 9.29
CA LYS A 876 49.65 15.75 8.47
C LYS A 876 50.36 14.60 9.20
N GLN A 877 50.52 14.71 10.52
CA GLN A 877 51.18 13.69 11.35
C GLN A 877 50.22 12.55 11.74
N GLY A 878 48.99 12.88 12.13
CA GLY A 878 48.01 11.93 12.68
C GLY A 878 47.01 11.37 11.67
N GLY A 879 46.80 12.05 10.54
CA GLY A 879 45.90 11.66 9.46
C GLY A 879 44.45 11.39 9.90
N ILE A 880 43.76 10.58 9.09
CA ILE A 880 42.39 10.09 9.34
C ILE A 880 42.22 9.46 10.73
N PRO A 881 43.17 8.65 11.26
CA PRO A 881 43.04 8.09 12.60
C PRO A 881 42.88 9.14 13.70
N LEU A 882 43.67 10.23 13.67
CA LEU A 882 43.55 11.29 14.67
C LEU A 882 42.17 11.96 14.62
N VAL A 883 41.69 12.28 13.41
CA VAL A 883 40.37 12.88 13.21
C VAL A 883 39.26 11.94 13.69
N SER A 884 39.37 10.65 13.38
CA SER A 884 38.42 9.62 13.83
C SER A 884 38.38 9.51 15.35
N CYS A 885 39.54 9.62 16.02
CA CYS A 885 39.60 9.68 17.49
C CYS A 885 38.93 10.95 18.03
N CYS A 886 39.15 12.12 17.42
CA CYS A 886 38.50 13.37 17.84
C CYS A 886 36.98 13.28 17.74
N ILE A 887 36.47 12.81 16.59
CA ILE A 887 35.03 12.64 16.35
C ILE A 887 34.46 11.64 17.35
N SER A 888 35.08 10.47 17.48
CA SER A 888 34.63 9.42 18.40
C SER A 888 34.62 9.89 19.87
N ALA A 889 35.61 10.68 20.29
CA ALA A 889 35.67 11.23 21.63
C ALA A 889 34.60 12.32 21.86
N ALA A 890 34.43 13.23 20.90
CA ALA A 890 33.36 14.24 20.93
C ALA A 890 31.97 13.60 20.98
N GLU A 891 31.74 12.50 20.25
CA GLU A 891 30.48 11.78 20.26
C GLU A 891 30.15 11.06 21.58
N GLN A 892 31.19 10.66 22.31
CA GLN A 892 31.08 9.93 23.59
C GLN A 892 31.07 10.86 24.80
N ALA A 893 31.45 12.13 24.64
CA ALA A 893 31.48 13.11 25.72
C ALA A 893 30.08 13.36 26.30
N ARG A 894 30.03 13.56 27.62
CA ARG A 894 28.81 13.88 28.38
C ARG A 894 28.40 15.36 28.28
N VAL A 895 29.30 16.20 27.78
CA VAL A 895 29.10 17.64 27.56
C VAL A 895 29.23 17.96 26.06
N PRO A 896 28.70 19.10 25.58
CA PRO A 896 28.77 19.47 24.17
C PRO A 896 30.21 19.69 23.69
N ILE A 897 30.69 18.84 22.78
CA ILE A 897 32.02 18.97 22.16
C ILE A 897 31.88 18.88 20.65
N SER A 898 32.53 19.80 19.92
CA SER A 898 32.62 19.77 18.46
C SER A 898 34.07 19.63 17.99
N VAL A 899 34.25 19.22 16.73
CA VAL A 899 35.57 19.06 16.10
C VAL A 899 35.76 20.12 15.01
N HIS A 900 36.89 20.84 15.09
CA HIS A 900 37.22 21.95 14.20
C HIS A 900 38.53 21.71 13.46
N PHE A 901 38.54 21.94 12.14
CA PHE A 901 39.76 21.98 11.35
C PHE A 901 40.28 23.42 11.25
N ASP A 902 41.46 23.67 11.80
CA ASP A 902 42.06 25.01 11.90
C ASP A 902 42.99 25.31 10.72
N HIS A 903 43.14 26.58 10.35
CA HIS A 903 44.10 27.06 9.34
C HIS A 903 44.13 26.30 7.99
N GLY A 904 42.97 26.02 7.39
CA GLY A 904 42.90 25.41 6.06
C GLY A 904 43.33 26.37 4.96
N THR A 905 44.57 26.26 4.49
CA THR A 905 45.15 27.16 3.47
C THR A 905 44.90 26.69 2.04
N THR A 906 44.87 25.38 1.79
CA THR A 906 44.71 24.83 0.44
C THR A 906 43.31 24.25 0.21
N LYS A 907 42.83 24.34 -1.04
CA LYS A 907 41.52 23.78 -1.43
C LYS A 907 41.46 22.26 -1.20
N HIS A 908 42.58 21.57 -1.36
CA HIS A 908 42.63 20.11 -1.19
C HIS A 908 42.40 19.72 0.27
N GLU A 909 43.10 20.35 1.21
CA GLU A 909 42.94 20.12 2.66
C GLU A 909 41.52 20.44 3.13
N LEU A 910 40.95 21.56 2.66
CA LEU A 910 39.58 21.93 3.02
C LEU A 910 38.56 20.94 2.46
N LEU A 911 38.70 20.49 1.21
CA LEU A 911 37.82 19.46 0.65
C LEU A 911 37.95 18.13 1.40
N GLU A 912 39.17 17.74 1.75
CA GLU A 912 39.41 16.53 2.55
C GLU A 912 38.76 16.65 3.93
N ALA A 913 38.94 17.77 4.63
CA ALA A 913 38.28 18.04 5.91
C ALA A 913 36.74 17.99 5.81
N LEU A 914 36.16 18.54 4.74
CA LEU A 914 34.71 18.50 4.50
C LEU A 914 34.17 17.07 4.26
N GLU A 915 35.02 16.11 3.89
CA GLU A 915 34.64 14.69 3.72
C GLU A 915 34.92 13.84 4.98
N LEU A 916 35.86 14.26 5.83
CA LEU A 916 36.31 13.48 6.99
C LEU A 916 35.43 13.62 8.25
N GLY A 917 34.37 14.43 8.20
CA GLY A 917 33.37 14.52 9.26
C GLY A 917 33.64 15.57 10.35
N PHE A 918 34.39 16.62 10.03
CA PHE A 918 34.52 17.80 10.90
C PHE A 918 33.18 18.56 11.02
N ASP A 919 32.89 19.13 12.20
CA ASP A 919 31.70 19.95 12.44
C ASP A 919 31.88 21.40 11.91
N SER A 920 33.13 21.83 11.79
CA SER A 920 33.50 23.16 11.33
C SER A 920 34.90 23.20 10.75
N VAL A 921 35.14 24.13 9.81
CA VAL A 921 36.44 24.36 9.19
C VAL A 921 36.78 25.85 9.19
N MET A 922 38.06 26.17 9.34
CA MET A 922 38.60 27.51 9.15
C MET A 922 39.23 27.64 7.77
N VAL A 923 38.78 28.62 7.00
CA VAL A 923 39.39 29.01 5.72
C VAL A 923 40.41 30.12 5.97
N ASP A 924 41.69 29.79 5.79
CA ASP A 924 42.80 30.75 5.92
C ASP A 924 43.26 31.21 4.54
N GLY A 925 42.61 32.26 4.04
CA GLY A 925 42.99 32.98 2.82
C GLY A 925 43.83 34.23 3.10
N SER A 926 44.39 34.40 4.30
CA SER A 926 45.05 35.64 4.74
C SER A 926 46.30 36.02 3.92
N HIS A 927 46.88 35.05 3.21
CA HIS A 927 48.01 35.21 2.30
C HIS A 927 47.62 35.70 0.89
N LEU A 928 46.33 35.65 0.54
CA LEU A 928 45.80 36.10 -0.75
C LEU A 928 45.51 37.61 -0.74
N SER A 929 45.36 38.21 -1.92
CA SER A 929 44.77 39.56 -1.97
C SER A 929 43.33 39.54 -1.44
N PHE A 930 42.84 40.66 -0.93
CA PHE A 930 41.49 40.73 -0.33
C PHE A 930 40.39 40.19 -1.26
N THR A 931 40.42 40.56 -2.54
CA THR A 931 39.45 40.10 -3.54
C THR A 931 39.52 38.59 -3.80
N GLU A 932 40.74 38.04 -3.84
CA GLU A 932 40.95 36.60 -3.99
C GLU A 932 40.50 35.83 -2.75
N ASN A 933 40.77 36.35 -1.55
CA ASN A 933 40.31 35.77 -0.29
C ASN A 933 38.77 35.73 -0.21
N VAL A 934 38.08 36.83 -0.56
CA VAL A 934 36.61 36.89 -0.64
C VAL A 934 36.07 35.80 -1.59
N SER A 935 36.62 35.71 -2.80
CA SER A 935 36.18 34.71 -3.79
C SER A 935 36.45 33.27 -3.33
N TYR A 936 37.62 33.04 -2.73
CA TYR A 936 38.03 31.72 -2.25
C TYR A 936 37.16 31.26 -1.08
N THR A 937 37.01 32.10 -0.07
CA THR A 937 36.18 31.85 1.11
C THR A 937 34.72 31.61 0.73
N LYS A 938 34.16 32.40 -0.19
CA LYS A 938 32.79 32.19 -0.67
C LYS A 938 32.61 30.81 -1.32
N THR A 939 33.56 30.39 -2.15
CA THR A 939 33.51 29.09 -2.84
C THR A 939 33.50 27.92 -1.85
N ILE A 940 34.38 27.96 -0.84
CA ILE A 940 34.42 26.92 0.20
C ILE A 940 33.18 26.98 1.09
N THR A 941 32.67 28.18 1.38
CA THR A 941 31.46 28.37 2.19
C THR A 941 30.22 27.76 1.54
N GLU A 942 30.04 27.93 0.22
CA GLU A 942 28.95 27.30 -0.53
C GLU A 942 29.03 25.76 -0.46
N LEU A 943 30.24 25.19 -0.56
CA LEU A 943 30.47 23.75 -0.44
C LEU A 943 30.20 23.25 0.98
N ALA A 944 30.72 23.92 2.01
CA ALA A 944 30.51 23.56 3.40
C ALA A 944 29.03 23.62 3.81
N ARG A 945 28.31 24.66 3.35
CA ARG A 945 26.86 24.79 3.58
C ARG A 945 26.05 23.65 2.98
N SER A 946 26.42 23.14 1.81
CA SER A 946 25.75 21.97 1.21
C SER A 946 25.84 20.71 2.09
N LYS A 947 26.83 20.66 2.99
CA LYS A 947 27.08 19.59 3.96
C LYS A 947 26.71 19.97 5.40
N ASN A 948 26.13 21.15 5.60
CA ASN A 948 25.77 21.70 6.92
C ASN A 948 26.97 21.83 7.89
N ILE A 949 28.14 22.18 7.36
CA ILE A 949 29.39 22.41 8.11
C ILE A 949 29.60 23.92 8.28
N MET A 950 29.95 24.35 9.51
CA MET A 950 30.17 25.76 9.83
C MET A 950 31.53 26.25 9.29
N VAL A 951 31.57 27.49 8.81
CA VAL A 951 32.80 28.11 8.30
C VAL A 951 33.26 29.27 9.16
N GLU A 952 34.48 29.14 9.68
CA GLU A 952 35.29 30.23 10.21
C GLU A 952 36.22 30.74 9.10
N ALA A 953 36.52 32.03 9.05
CA ALA A 953 37.49 32.55 8.10
C ALA A 953 38.28 33.74 8.66
N GLU A 954 39.48 33.94 8.11
CA GLU A 954 40.41 34.99 8.53
C GLU A 954 40.60 36.04 7.42
N LEU A 955 40.54 37.32 7.81
CA LEU A 955 40.63 38.47 6.90
C LEU A 955 42.06 39.01 6.74
N GLY A 956 42.90 38.88 7.76
CA GLY A 956 44.23 39.49 7.82
C GLY A 956 45.19 38.66 8.66
N ARG A 957 46.49 38.79 8.42
CA ARG A 957 47.51 37.89 8.96
C ARG A 957 48.04 38.39 10.32
N LEU A 958 48.11 37.49 11.30
CA LEU A 958 48.67 37.74 12.64
C LEU A 958 50.21 37.58 12.64
N SER A 959 50.95 38.35 13.45
CA SER A 959 52.40 38.12 13.63
C SER A 959 52.69 37.01 14.63
N GLY A 960 53.84 36.35 14.47
CA GLY A 960 54.32 35.29 15.36
C GLY A 960 54.55 33.96 14.65
N THR A 961 54.83 32.91 15.44
CA THR A 961 55.08 31.55 14.93
C THR A 961 54.12 30.56 15.57
N GLU A 962 53.39 29.81 14.74
CA GLU A 962 52.62 28.64 15.15
C GLU A 962 52.98 27.42 14.28
N ASP A 963 53.40 26.32 14.92
CA ASP A 963 53.61 25.01 14.28
C ASP A 963 54.38 24.99 12.95
N GLY A 964 55.34 25.90 12.79
CA GLY A 964 56.20 25.99 11.60
C GLY A 964 55.78 27.05 10.58
N LEU A 965 54.66 27.75 10.80
CA LEU A 965 54.25 28.94 10.06
C LEU A 965 54.69 30.17 10.84
N THR A 966 55.60 30.97 10.27
CA THR A 966 56.08 32.22 10.86
C THR A 966 55.63 33.40 10.01
N VAL A 967 55.10 34.42 10.66
CA VAL A 967 54.74 35.71 10.05
C VAL A 967 55.60 36.79 10.70
N GLU A 968 56.42 37.47 9.91
CA GLU A 968 57.28 38.56 10.38
C GLU A 968 56.44 39.77 10.81
N ASP A 969 56.90 40.50 11.84
CA ASP A 969 56.19 41.64 12.44
C ASP A 969 55.78 42.75 11.45
N TYR A 970 56.41 42.83 10.26
CA TYR A 970 56.09 43.83 9.25
C TYR A 970 54.83 43.52 8.43
N GLU A 971 54.36 42.26 8.41
CA GLU A 971 53.16 41.83 7.66
C GLU A 971 51.86 41.88 8.48
N ALA A 972 51.93 42.13 9.79
CA ALA A 972 50.76 42.17 10.67
C ALA A 972 49.80 43.32 10.28
N LYS A 973 48.59 42.96 9.84
CA LYS A 973 47.55 43.94 9.49
C LYS A 973 46.36 43.79 10.43
N LEU A 974 46.01 44.89 11.10
CA LEU A 974 44.77 44.98 11.87
C LEU A 974 43.57 44.78 10.93
N THR A 975 42.54 44.08 11.41
CA THR A 975 41.29 43.87 10.68
C THR A 975 40.63 45.21 10.38
N ASN A 976 40.44 45.51 9.10
CA ASN A 976 39.75 46.72 8.65
C ASN A 976 38.23 46.50 8.70
N VAL A 977 37.49 47.42 9.35
CA VAL A 977 36.04 47.32 9.54
C VAL A 977 35.26 47.28 8.22
N HIS A 978 35.66 48.08 7.23
CA HIS A 978 35.00 48.11 5.91
C HIS A 978 35.25 46.80 5.16
N GLN A 979 36.48 46.29 5.17
CA GLN A 979 36.79 44.99 4.57
C GLN A 979 36.07 43.85 5.28
N ALA A 980 35.95 43.88 6.61
CA ALA A 980 35.20 42.89 7.37
C ALA A 980 33.71 42.90 7.00
N GLN A 981 33.11 44.07 6.78
CA GLN A 981 31.72 44.19 6.34
C GLN A 981 31.49 43.49 5.00
N GLU A 982 32.37 43.72 4.03
CA GLU A 982 32.30 43.08 2.72
C GLU A 982 32.61 41.58 2.82
N PHE A 983 33.57 41.18 3.63
CA PHE A 983 33.97 39.78 3.80
C PHE A 983 32.88 38.91 4.44
N MET A 984 32.06 39.46 5.34
CA MET A 984 30.91 38.74 5.91
C MET A 984 29.84 38.37 4.86
N GLU A 985 29.80 39.05 3.70
CA GLU A 985 28.88 38.69 2.59
C GLU A 985 29.26 37.36 1.90
N THR A 986 30.44 36.80 2.20
CA THR A 986 30.83 35.46 1.75
C THR A 986 29.94 34.36 2.36
N GLY A 987 29.23 34.67 3.45
CA GLY A 987 28.33 33.74 4.14
C GLY A 987 28.99 32.94 5.27
N ILE A 988 30.19 33.32 5.70
CA ILE A 988 30.86 32.74 6.87
C ILE A 988 30.01 32.87 8.13
N ASP A 989 30.19 31.96 9.07
CA ASP A 989 29.47 31.93 10.34
C ASP A 989 30.31 32.56 11.48
N ALA A 990 31.63 32.50 11.36
CA ALA A 990 32.57 33.07 12.32
C ALA A 990 33.71 33.82 11.62
N LEU A 991 34.13 34.95 12.19
CA LEU A 991 35.22 35.78 11.70
C LEU A 991 36.37 35.80 12.72
N ALA A 992 37.53 35.29 12.30
CA ALA A 992 38.78 35.44 13.04
C ALA A 992 39.31 36.87 12.86
N VAL A 993 39.48 37.59 13.96
CA VAL A 993 39.89 39.01 13.95
C VAL A 993 41.32 39.20 14.45
N CYS A 994 42.00 40.17 13.84
CA CYS A 994 43.32 40.66 14.20
C CYS A 994 43.19 42.07 14.77
N ILE A 995 43.32 42.21 16.09
CA ILE A 995 43.22 43.48 16.82
C ILE A 995 44.54 43.84 17.54
N GLY A 996 45.65 43.18 17.18
CA GLY A 996 46.94 43.27 17.87
C GLY A 996 47.27 42.05 18.74
N ASN A 997 46.49 40.97 18.61
CA ASN A 997 46.79 39.63 19.12
C ASN A 997 47.93 38.99 18.30
N VAL A 998 48.68 38.07 18.93
CA VAL A 998 49.83 37.38 18.29
C VAL A 998 49.81 35.89 18.58
N HIS A 999 50.43 35.11 17.69
CA HIS A 999 50.61 33.67 17.90
C HIS A 999 51.86 33.44 18.74
N GLY A 1000 51.74 32.65 19.82
CA GLY A 1000 52.85 32.35 20.71
C GLY A 1000 53.04 33.37 21.83
N LYS A 1001 54.28 33.79 22.10
CA LYS A 1001 54.62 34.63 23.26
C LYS A 1001 54.53 36.11 22.89
N TYR A 1002 53.74 36.86 23.66
CA TYR A 1002 53.67 38.33 23.54
C TYR A 1002 55.04 39.00 23.78
N PRO A 1003 55.33 40.13 23.11
CA PRO A 1003 56.57 40.88 23.30
C PRO A 1003 56.71 41.41 24.73
N GLU A 1004 57.94 41.77 25.14
CA GLU A 1004 58.22 42.27 26.50
C GLU A 1004 57.41 43.52 26.88
N SER A 1005 56.95 44.29 25.89
CA SER A 1005 56.05 45.43 26.07
C SER A 1005 54.61 45.05 26.48
N GLY A 1006 54.27 43.76 26.49
CA GLY A 1006 52.93 43.25 26.78
C GLY A 1006 51.95 43.28 25.59
N PRO A 1007 50.76 42.69 25.74
CA PRO A 1007 49.72 42.70 24.70
C PRO A 1007 49.16 44.10 24.46
N ASN A 1008 49.01 44.49 23.19
CA ASN A 1008 48.47 45.79 22.77
C ASN A 1008 47.21 45.60 21.90
N LEU A 1009 46.14 45.09 22.52
CA LEU A 1009 44.87 44.85 21.84
C LEU A 1009 44.08 46.16 21.66
N LYS A 1010 43.58 46.41 20.45
CA LYS A 1010 42.71 47.54 20.12
C LYS A 1010 41.26 47.19 20.43
N LEU A 1011 40.86 47.34 21.69
CA LEU A 1011 39.51 47.00 22.15
C LEU A 1011 38.41 47.85 21.50
N ASP A 1012 38.69 49.12 21.18
CA ASP A 1012 37.74 49.98 20.46
C ASP A 1012 37.43 49.41 19.06
N LEU A 1013 38.44 48.88 18.36
CA LEU A 1013 38.27 48.20 17.07
C LEU A 1013 37.44 46.92 17.23
N LEU A 1014 37.69 46.13 18.27
CA LEU A 1014 36.92 44.91 18.55
C LEU A 1014 35.43 45.24 18.77
N LYS A 1015 35.14 46.30 19.52
CA LYS A 1015 33.77 46.78 19.76
C LYS A 1015 33.08 47.21 18.48
N GLU A 1016 33.78 47.91 17.58
CA GLU A 1016 33.26 48.27 16.25
C GLU A 1016 32.95 47.03 15.41
N LEU A 1017 33.85 46.04 15.39
CA LEU A 1017 33.66 44.78 14.67
C LEU A 1017 32.48 43.97 15.23
N HIS A 1018 32.26 43.95 16.54
CA HIS A 1018 31.15 43.23 17.15
C HIS A 1018 29.79 43.88 16.83
N ASN A 1019 29.71 45.20 16.85
CA ASN A 1019 28.50 45.94 16.44
C ASN A 1019 28.13 45.66 14.97
N LEU A 1020 29.12 45.38 14.13
CA LEU A 1020 28.93 44.99 12.74
C LEU A 1020 28.53 43.51 12.61
N SER A 1021 29.27 42.61 13.28
CA SER A 1021 29.10 41.15 13.14
C SER A 1021 27.78 40.66 13.74
N SER A 1022 27.36 41.22 14.88
CA SER A 1022 26.08 40.89 15.54
C SER A 1022 24.86 41.14 14.64
N LYS A 1023 24.88 42.22 13.84
CA LYS A 1023 23.81 42.53 12.87
C LYS A 1023 23.73 41.53 11.72
N LYS A 1024 24.85 40.90 11.38
CA LYS A 1024 24.97 39.91 10.30
C LYS A 1024 24.90 38.46 10.81
N GLY A 1025 24.77 38.26 12.12
CA GLY A 1025 24.77 36.92 12.72
C GLY A 1025 26.11 36.20 12.63
N VAL A 1026 27.22 36.94 12.56
CA VAL A 1026 28.59 36.40 12.49
C VAL A 1026 29.25 36.54 13.86
N VAL A 1027 29.82 35.43 14.34
CA VAL A 1027 30.49 35.37 15.65
C VAL A 1027 31.96 35.79 15.53
N LEU A 1028 32.48 36.51 16.52
CA LEU A 1028 33.91 36.88 16.54
C LEU A 1028 34.77 35.83 17.25
N VAL A 1029 35.89 35.50 16.62
CA VAL A 1029 36.90 34.55 17.13
C VAL A 1029 38.21 35.28 17.32
N LEU A 1030 38.87 35.04 18.45
CA LEU A 1030 40.21 35.57 18.71
C LEU A 1030 41.24 34.44 18.77
N HIS A 1031 42.16 34.49 17.81
CA HIS A 1031 43.34 33.63 17.77
C HIS A 1031 44.43 34.20 18.69
N GLY A 1032 45.32 33.37 19.22
CA GLY A 1032 46.42 33.86 20.07
C GLY A 1032 46.00 34.30 21.49
N ALA A 1033 45.14 33.50 22.16
CA ALA A 1033 44.70 33.78 23.52
C ALA A 1033 45.72 33.41 24.61
N SER A 1034 46.80 32.72 24.25
CA SER A 1034 47.81 32.22 25.19
C SER A 1034 48.64 33.36 25.79
N GLY A 1035 48.71 33.44 27.12
CA GLY A 1035 49.45 34.49 27.82
C GLY A 1035 48.77 35.86 27.92
N LEU A 1036 47.50 36.00 27.50
CA LEU A 1036 46.71 37.20 27.77
C LEU A 1036 46.33 37.30 29.26
N PRO A 1037 46.46 38.47 29.90
CA PRO A 1037 45.94 38.73 31.25
C PRO A 1037 44.43 38.50 31.35
N GLU A 1038 43.96 37.98 32.50
CA GLU A 1038 42.54 37.72 32.76
C GLU A 1038 41.64 38.93 32.48
N LYS A 1039 42.09 40.13 32.85
CA LYS A 1039 41.34 41.37 32.60
C LYS A 1039 41.08 41.59 31.11
N LEU A 1040 42.08 41.39 30.25
CA LEU A 1040 41.94 41.58 28.81
C LEU A 1040 41.05 40.50 28.19
N ILE A 1041 41.10 39.26 28.69
CA ILE A 1041 40.21 38.19 28.21
C ILE A 1041 38.75 38.54 28.52
N LYS A 1042 38.45 39.01 29.74
CA LYS A 1042 37.09 39.46 30.09
C LYS A 1042 36.63 40.62 29.21
N GLU A 1043 37.48 41.62 29.01
CA GLU A 1043 37.19 42.74 28.12
C GLU A 1043 36.95 42.28 26.66
N CYS A 1044 37.67 41.28 26.16
CA CYS A 1044 37.41 40.70 24.83
C CYS A 1044 36.05 39.99 24.75
N ILE A 1045 35.65 39.25 25.79
CA ILE A 1045 34.34 38.57 25.86
C ILE A 1045 33.20 39.60 25.93
N GLU A 1046 33.35 40.63 26.77
CA GLU A 1046 32.39 41.74 26.87
C GLU A 1046 32.22 42.48 25.53
N ASN A 1047 33.29 42.55 24.73
CA ASN A 1047 33.27 43.15 23.40
C ASN A 1047 33.01 42.13 22.27
N GLY A 1048 32.45 40.95 22.56
CA GLY A 1048 31.82 40.09 21.55
C GLY A 1048 32.59 38.87 21.08
N VAL A 1049 33.76 38.56 21.65
CA VAL A 1049 34.49 37.32 21.33
C VAL A 1049 33.77 36.12 21.96
N ARG A 1050 33.54 35.06 21.18
CA ARG A 1050 32.89 33.81 21.65
C ARG A 1050 33.72 32.55 21.45
N LYS A 1051 34.83 32.62 20.74
CA LYS A 1051 35.79 31.51 20.59
C LYS A 1051 37.21 32.03 20.81
N PHE A 1052 37.98 31.29 21.60
CA PHE A 1052 39.42 31.53 21.76
C PHE A 1052 40.20 30.29 21.33
N ASN A 1053 41.15 30.46 20.42
CA ASN A 1053 42.09 29.40 20.05
C ASN A 1053 43.24 29.34 21.08
N VAL A 1054 43.49 28.15 21.63
CA VAL A 1054 44.50 27.89 22.66
C VAL A 1054 45.39 26.72 22.23
N ASN A 1055 46.68 27.00 22.05
CA ASN A 1055 47.67 25.99 21.70
C ASN A 1055 48.92 26.06 22.60
N THR A 1056 49.58 27.21 22.63
CA THR A 1056 50.93 27.37 23.22
C THR A 1056 51.05 26.88 24.66
N GLU A 1057 50.09 27.20 25.54
CA GLU A 1057 50.14 26.79 26.95
C GLU A 1057 49.86 25.30 27.14
N VAL A 1058 48.93 24.73 26.37
CA VAL A 1058 48.61 23.29 26.42
C VAL A 1058 49.79 22.48 25.91
N ARG A 1059 50.37 22.89 24.78
CA ARG A 1059 51.59 22.28 24.23
C ARG A 1059 52.77 22.39 25.18
N LYS A 1060 52.97 23.54 25.82
CA LYS A 1060 54.05 23.73 26.79
C LYS A 1060 53.87 22.79 27.99
N ALA A 1061 52.65 22.68 28.54
CA ALA A 1061 52.37 21.75 29.64
C ALA A 1061 52.68 20.29 29.27
N TYR A 1062 52.38 19.89 28.04
CA TYR A 1062 52.74 18.58 27.51
C TYR A 1062 54.27 18.38 27.47
N MET A 1063 55.01 19.33 26.89
CA MET A 1063 56.47 19.26 26.74
C MET A 1063 57.22 19.33 28.09
N ASP A 1064 56.75 20.16 29.02
CA ASP A 1064 57.31 20.27 30.38
C ASP A 1064 57.07 18.95 31.15
N ALA A 1065 55.89 18.33 30.99
CA ALA A 1065 55.58 17.04 31.61
C ALA A 1065 56.36 15.87 31.00
N LEU A 1066 56.78 15.97 29.72
CA LEU A 1066 57.65 15.00 29.05
C LEU A 1066 59.10 15.07 29.55
N THR A 1067 59.59 16.26 29.92
CA THR A 1067 60.99 16.48 30.31
C THR A 1067 61.26 16.28 31.80
N SER A 1068 60.24 15.94 32.60
CA SER A 1068 60.40 15.73 34.04
C SER A 1068 61.17 14.43 34.36
N GLU A 1069 62.28 14.52 35.11
CA GLU A 1069 63.23 13.41 35.41
C GLU A 1069 62.69 12.25 36.28
N LYS A 1070 61.38 12.14 36.54
CA LYS A 1070 60.82 11.27 37.59
C LYS A 1070 59.97 10.07 37.14
N LYS A 1071 59.97 9.66 35.87
CA LYS A 1071 59.03 8.62 35.38
C LYS A 1071 59.73 7.45 34.71
N THR A 1072 59.42 6.23 35.16
CA THR A 1072 60.06 4.97 34.73
C THR A 1072 59.23 4.15 33.74
N ASP A 1073 57.95 4.49 33.52
CA ASP A 1073 57.02 3.76 32.63
C ASP A 1073 56.28 4.70 31.63
N LEU A 1074 55.94 4.16 30.45
CA LEU A 1074 55.30 4.92 29.37
C LEU A 1074 53.85 5.32 29.70
N VAL A 1075 53.08 4.44 30.35
CA VAL A 1075 51.68 4.73 30.69
C VAL A 1075 51.60 5.81 31.76
N ASP A 1076 52.52 5.78 32.72
CA ASP A 1076 52.67 6.83 33.74
C ASP A 1076 53.05 8.17 33.10
N LEU A 1077 53.89 8.16 32.05
CA LEU A 1077 54.23 9.34 31.27
C LEU A 1077 53.01 9.92 30.54
N MET A 1078 52.25 9.08 29.82
CA MET A 1078 51.02 9.47 29.10
C MET A 1078 49.95 10.03 30.06
N SER A 1079 49.74 9.37 31.21
CA SER A 1079 48.80 9.82 32.24
C SER A 1079 49.20 11.18 32.81
N ALA A 1080 50.50 11.38 33.08
CA ALA A 1080 50.98 12.63 33.63
C ALA A 1080 50.99 13.79 32.61
N THR A 1081 51.28 13.52 31.34
CA THR A 1081 51.16 14.55 30.29
C THR A 1081 49.70 14.93 30.04
N LYS A 1082 48.77 13.97 30.04
CA LYS A 1082 47.33 14.22 30.02
C LYS A 1082 46.89 15.10 31.20
N THR A 1083 47.29 14.73 32.42
CA THR A 1083 46.94 15.48 33.64
C THR A 1083 47.45 16.93 33.58
N ALA A 1084 48.68 17.15 33.08
CA ALA A 1084 49.24 18.48 32.93
C ALA A 1084 48.47 19.34 31.90
N MET A 1085 48.11 18.78 30.75
CA MET A 1085 47.29 19.47 29.75
C MET A 1085 45.88 19.79 30.29
N LYS A 1086 45.24 18.80 30.92
CA LYS A 1086 43.90 18.92 31.50
C LYS A 1086 43.79 20.07 32.50
N ALA A 1087 44.79 20.24 33.37
CA ALA A 1087 44.82 21.35 34.33
C ALA A 1087 44.81 22.73 33.63
N VAL A 1088 45.64 22.90 32.59
CA VAL A 1088 45.66 24.14 31.80
C VAL A 1088 44.33 24.38 31.09
N ILE A 1089 43.73 23.33 30.51
CA ILE A 1089 42.45 23.42 29.79
C ILE A 1089 41.32 23.81 30.74
N ALA A 1090 41.23 23.19 31.92
CA ALA A 1090 40.24 23.52 32.94
C ALA A 1090 40.36 24.99 33.40
N ASP A 1091 41.58 25.47 33.61
CA ASP A 1091 41.82 26.87 33.97
C ASP A 1091 41.36 27.83 32.85
N LYS A 1092 41.58 27.49 31.57
CA LYS A 1092 41.07 28.28 30.44
C LYS A 1092 39.55 28.25 30.32
N ILE A 1093 38.91 27.10 30.52
CA ILE A 1093 37.45 26.97 30.55
C ILE A 1093 36.82 27.92 31.58
N ARG A 1094 37.38 27.95 32.80
CA ARG A 1094 36.94 28.87 33.86
C ARG A 1094 37.17 30.32 33.47
N LEU A 1095 38.33 30.61 32.89
CA LEU A 1095 38.73 31.95 32.45
C LEU A 1095 37.83 32.51 31.34
N PHE A 1096 37.37 31.66 30.42
CA PHE A 1096 36.47 32.03 29.32
C PHE A 1096 34.99 32.09 29.73
N GLY A 1097 34.66 31.70 30.97
CA GLY A 1097 33.32 31.76 31.52
C GLY A 1097 32.38 30.65 31.03
N SER A 1098 32.91 29.60 30.38
CA SER A 1098 32.12 28.48 29.85
C SER A 1098 31.87 27.36 30.86
N ALA A 1099 32.54 27.38 32.03
CA ALA A 1099 32.29 26.44 33.11
C ALA A 1099 30.81 26.45 33.55
N GLY A 1100 30.20 25.26 33.65
CA GLY A 1100 28.78 25.10 33.99
C GLY A 1100 27.78 25.48 32.88
N LYS A 1101 28.24 25.67 31.63
CA LYS A 1101 27.41 26.08 30.48
C LYS A 1101 27.09 24.95 29.48
N ALA A 1102 27.40 23.69 29.83
CA ALA A 1102 27.10 22.50 29.04
C ALA A 1102 25.62 22.11 29.02
#